data_AF-A0A7W0ZJQ7-F1
#
_entry.id   AF-A0A7W0ZJQ7-F1
#
_cell.length_a   1.000
_cell.length_b   1.000
_cell.length_c   1.000
_cell.angle_alpha   90.00
_cell.angle_beta   90.00
_cell.angle_gamma   90.00
#
_symmetry.space_group_name_H-M   'P 1'
#
loop_
_entity.id
_entity.type
_entity.pdbx_description
1 polymer ?
#
loop_
_entity_poly.entity_id
_entity_poly.type
_entity_poly.pdbx_seq_one_letter_code
_entity_poly.pdbx_strand_id
1 'polypeptide(L)'
;MAACRIFFLTLAAPVLILLTTLTWAAVPGRAQCSGDDIHDPKAGYVARFVTVQARLGQVPKDLQNTLARHRGEPYSSAELTRYFAEVSSYLGENSGSAPRNEVAEDMIFGVNKLKAVSISVNHTDACVGVVPPTDCEKELGPSVAKCVDVKIRRLTVRVNTDNVSANILPFLPRSNKLTFFRQIPRPLLVFNPTFGVDHDREFGTAARIGTSINLFDLADDEVLNERNTQLLLNARGRKSLSESFYDSAASLILTRARPLKLFENVAMEASFVGTNLPHSKGKFLRNAARFGGSMNIRLNNNLFSRLNLSGAYRWSSNRLSGGTETFSESATENGFEARAITDGRIANGFAKLAVLMDSGSPSDRRNSYRRLAIVGGYQKEIPITLNQTIGVEAILGRGRAWGDIPEYARFYGGNSGGNFLYDPINVQSTTSFLGSPLLRSVGQNQAGVRRASGTVRGGTSFWHANLNVTIPIPTWSRPLIPAADESGTLNLKNALKKQVASGQPLFIIATARQRLSKEDQELLRSDESEIDDDSSLTQAQKQAKKQQLKQAQEAARREREKIKPEADRVWREITPVTNFIADYANLYSVKPLLMFDAARIDVPGETLGSPNNRTRFAIGGGLQLTVVVAKFEVGYLHSVRRAPGDDRGNFVMRLVFQNLF
;
A
#
# COMPACT_ATOMS: atom_id res chain seq x y z
N MET A 1 19.54 -7.30 36.83
CA MET A 1 18.32 -8.07 36.52
C MET A 1 17.04 -7.42 37.04
N ALA A 2 17.02 -6.81 38.24
CA ALA A 2 15.83 -6.11 38.76
C ALA A 2 15.33 -4.94 37.87
N ALA A 3 16.23 -4.11 37.33
CA ALA A 3 15.86 -3.02 36.41
C ALA A 3 15.25 -3.51 35.07
N CYS A 4 15.62 -4.71 34.62
CA CYS A 4 15.07 -5.30 33.39
C CYS A 4 13.67 -5.89 33.61
N ARG A 5 13.38 -6.38 34.83
CA ARG A 5 12.02 -6.77 35.24
C ARG A 5 11.07 -5.57 35.37
N ILE A 6 11.56 -4.44 35.91
CA ILE A 6 10.76 -3.21 36.02
C ILE A 6 10.43 -2.67 34.62
N PHE A 7 11.39 -2.68 33.69
CA PHE A 7 11.17 -2.22 32.31
C PHE A 7 10.19 -3.10 31.51
N PHE A 8 10.24 -4.43 31.71
CA PHE A 8 9.27 -5.34 31.08
C PHE A 8 7.86 -5.15 31.64
N LEU A 9 7.69 -4.87 32.94
CA LEU A 9 6.40 -4.60 33.55
C LEU A 9 5.83 -3.23 33.12
N THR A 10 6.66 -2.20 32.96
CA THR A 10 6.22 -0.85 32.55
C THR A 10 5.96 -0.71 31.04
N LEU A 11 6.49 -1.58 30.18
CA LEU A 11 6.13 -1.65 28.75
C LEU A 11 5.02 -2.66 28.46
N ALA A 12 4.95 -3.76 29.22
CA ALA A 12 3.85 -4.71 29.09
C ALA A 12 2.53 -4.09 29.56
N ALA A 13 2.52 -3.25 30.61
CA ALA A 13 1.31 -2.60 31.10
C ALA A 13 0.62 -1.70 30.05
N PRO A 14 1.27 -0.74 29.35
CA PRO A 14 0.62 0.07 28.32
C PRO A 14 0.30 -0.73 27.06
N VAL A 15 1.06 -1.76 26.70
CA VAL A 15 0.72 -2.64 25.56
C VAL A 15 -0.46 -3.55 25.90
N LEU A 16 -0.53 -4.07 27.13
CA LEU A 16 -1.65 -4.85 27.64
C LEU A 16 -2.88 -3.96 27.87
N ILE A 17 -2.73 -2.71 28.33
CA ILE A 17 -3.80 -1.70 28.41
C ILE A 17 -4.25 -1.30 27.01
N LEU A 18 -3.34 -1.15 26.04
CA LEU A 18 -3.68 -0.90 24.64
C LEU A 18 -4.41 -2.12 24.06
N LEU A 19 -3.98 -3.34 24.36
CA LEU A 19 -4.64 -4.58 23.91
C LEU A 19 -5.98 -4.82 24.63
N THR A 20 -6.10 -4.54 25.93
CA THR A 20 -7.36 -4.69 26.67
C THR A 20 -8.34 -3.58 26.32
N THR A 21 -7.87 -2.34 26.12
CA THR A 21 -8.66 -1.26 25.52
C THR A 21 -8.95 -1.53 24.04
N LEU A 22 -8.13 -2.28 23.30
CA LEU A 22 -8.47 -2.75 21.94
C LEU A 22 -9.49 -3.89 21.95
N THR A 23 -9.53 -4.73 22.99
CA THR A 23 -10.58 -5.74 23.17
C THR A 23 -11.87 -5.17 23.77
N TRP A 24 -11.80 -4.06 24.53
CA TRP A 24 -12.97 -3.33 25.07
C TRP A 24 -13.48 -2.26 24.10
N ALA A 25 -12.60 -1.66 23.30
CA ALA A 25 -12.92 -0.78 22.16
C ALA A 25 -12.95 -1.53 20.82
N ALA A 26 -12.94 -2.87 20.85
CA ALA A 26 -13.82 -3.63 19.99
C ALA A 26 -15.26 -3.32 20.42
N VAL A 27 -15.64 -2.05 20.20
CA VAL A 27 -17.01 -1.60 20.14
C VAL A 27 -17.71 -2.68 19.33
N PRO A 28 -18.74 -3.35 19.85
CA PRO A 28 -19.54 -4.18 18.98
C PRO A 28 -19.89 -3.29 17.80
N GLY A 29 -19.49 -3.68 16.59
CA GLY A 29 -19.86 -3.02 15.33
C GLY A 29 -21.37 -3.04 15.08
N ARG A 30 -22.17 -3.09 16.15
CA ARG A 30 -23.56 -2.76 16.29
C ARG A 30 -23.65 -1.37 16.94
N ALA A 31 -23.25 -0.35 16.20
CA ALA A 31 -24.14 0.80 16.08
C ALA A 31 -25.18 0.45 14.99
N GLN A 32 -25.82 -0.73 15.15
CA GLN A 32 -27.17 -0.96 14.65
C GLN A 32 -27.94 0.25 15.14
N CYS A 33 -28.69 0.86 14.23
CA CYS A 33 -29.60 1.95 14.54
C CYS A 33 -30.23 1.72 15.92
N SER A 34 -30.26 2.77 16.75
CA SER A 34 -30.88 2.74 18.10
C SER A 34 -32.10 1.83 18.06
N GLY A 35 -32.27 0.91 19.01
CA GLY A 35 -33.24 -0.21 18.98
C GLY A 35 -34.73 0.15 18.82
N ASP A 36 -35.03 1.39 18.44
CA ASP A 36 -36.32 1.97 18.06
C ASP A 36 -36.54 1.98 16.54
N ASP A 37 -35.70 1.29 15.76
CA ASP A 37 -35.85 1.20 14.30
C ASP A 37 -37.17 0.48 13.95
N ILE A 38 -38.07 1.21 13.27
CA ILE A 38 -39.33 0.64 12.80
C ILE A 38 -39.05 -0.24 11.58
N HIS A 39 -39.02 -1.55 11.79
CA HIS A 39 -38.93 -2.53 10.70
C HIS A 39 -40.28 -2.84 10.04
N ASP A 40 -41.42 -2.47 10.65
CA ASP A 40 -42.76 -2.73 10.11
C ASP A 40 -43.47 -1.44 9.63
N PRO A 41 -43.56 -1.19 8.31
CA PRO A 41 -44.07 0.06 7.73
C PRO A 41 -45.60 0.29 7.86
N LYS A 42 -46.34 -0.53 8.63
CA LYS A 42 -47.81 -0.49 8.68
C LYS A 42 -48.43 0.67 9.49
N ALA A 43 -47.64 1.62 9.97
CA ALA A 43 -48.05 2.49 11.09
C ALA A 43 -48.29 3.98 10.75
N GLY A 44 -48.67 4.32 9.50
CA GLY A 44 -49.13 5.67 9.15
C GLY A 44 -48.11 6.79 9.38
N TYR A 45 -46.81 6.45 9.40
CA TYR A 45 -45.73 7.41 9.53
C TYR A 45 -45.51 8.13 8.20
N VAL A 46 -45.16 9.40 8.27
CA VAL A 46 -44.63 10.17 7.13
C VAL A 46 -43.17 10.54 7.34
N ALA A 47 -42.40 10.65 6.26
CA ALA A 47 -41.01 11.05 6.33
C ALA A 47 -40.91 12.56 6.64
N ARG A 48 -40.29 12.93 7.77
CA ARG A 48 -40.01 14.33 8.11
C ARG A 48 -38.74 14.81 7.42
N PHE A 49 -37.67 14.05 7.56
CA PHE A 49 -36.39 14.33 6.90
C PHE A 49 -35.78 13.04 6.34
N VAL A 50 -35.30 13.10 5.10
CA VAL A 50 -34.43 12.08 4.50
C VAL A 50 -33.05 12.69 4.32
N THR A 51 -32.05 12.17 5.03
CA THR A 51 -30.70 12.74 5.04
C THR A 51 -29.65 11.66 4.79
N VAL A 52 -28.57 12.03 4.12
CA VAL A 52 -27.40 11.15 3.92
C VAL A 52 -26.32 11.53 4.92
N GLN A 53 -25.78 10.54 5.63
CA GLN A 53 -24.70 10.80 6.55
C GLN A 53 -23.35 10.83 5.82
N ALA A 54 -22.72 12.00 5.80
CA ALA A 54 -21.36 12.20 5.29
C ALA A 54 -20.32 12.15 6.43
N ARG A 55 -19.11 11.67 6.13
CA ARG A 55 -17.93 11.77 7.03
C ARG A 55 -17.27 13.12 6.92
N LEU A 56 -16.94 13.50 5.69
CA LEU A 56 -16.15 14.64 5.30
C LEU A 56 -16.82 15.27 4.08
N GLY A 57 -16.87 16.59 4.10
CA GLY A 57 -17.63 17.37 3.12
C GLY A 57 -19.11 17.50 3.50
N GLN A 58 -19.73 18.59 3.04
CA GLN A 58 -21.18 18.75 3.14
C GLN A 58 -21.85 17.84 2.10
N VAL A 59 -23.01 17.27 2.42
CA VAL A 59 -23.83 16.59 1.40
C VAL A 59 -24.14 17.63 0.32
N PRO A 60 -23.91 17.34 -0.97
CA PRO A 60 -24.18 18.31 -2.03
C PRO A 60 -25.62 18.82 -1.97
N LYS A 61 -25.80 20.13 -2.17
CA LYS A 61 -27.12 20.77 -2.10
C LYS A 61 -28.13 20.11 -3.04
N ASP A 62 -27.71 19.65 -4.20
CA ASP A 62 -28.58 18.96 -5.15
C ASP A 62 -29.13 17.65 -4.57
N LEU A 63 -28.28 16.85 -3.92
CA LEU A 63 -28.71 15.62 -3.25
C LEU A 63 -29.58 15.94 -2.03
N GLN A 64 -29.25 16.97 -1.26
CA GLN A 64 -30.10 17.43 -0.16
C GLN A 64 -31.48 17.86 -0.65
N ASN A 65 -31.54 18.61 -1.75
CA ASN A 65 -32.78 19.09 -2.35
C ASN A 65 -33.60 17.94 -2.93
N THR A 66 -32.97 16.95 -3.57
CA THR A 66 -33.64 15.74 -4.05
C THR A 66 -34.27 14.99 -2.88
N LEU A 67 -33.52 14.72 -1.81
CA LEU A 67 -34.03 14.00 -0.65
C LEU A 67 -35.06 14.81 0.16
N ALA A 68 -34.97 16.14 0.16
CA ALA A 68 -35.93 17.01 0.82
C ALA A 68 -37.33 16.98 0.16
N ARG A 69 -37.44 16.54 -1.11
CA ARG A 69 -38.74 16.39 -1.79
C ARG A 69 -39.61 15.30 -1.17
N HIS A 70 -39.00 14.34 -0.46
CA HIS A 70 -39.73 13.28 0.22
C HIS A 70 -40.34 13.72 1.56
N ARG A 71 -40.17 14.99 1.96
CA ARG A 71 -40.77 15.52 3.18
C ARG A 71 -42.30 15.49 3.08
N GLY A 72 -42.94 14.78 4.01
CA GLY A 72 -44.38 14.60 4.08
C GLY A 72 -44.90 13.36 3.33
N GLU A 73 -44.06 12.63 2.60
CA GLU A 73 -44.47 11.40 1.93
C GLU A 73 -44.70 10.25 2.94
N PRO A 74 -45.67 9.34 2.68
CA PRO A 74 -45.86 8.15 3.50
C PRO A 74 -44.58 7.31 3.56
N TYR A 75 -44.13 6.98 4.76
CA TYR A 75 -42.95 6.14 4.95
C TYR A 75 -43.31 4.66 4.75
N SER A 76 -42.59 3.97 3.85
CA SER A 76 -42.72 2.53 3.61
C SER A 76 -41.37 1.89 3.22
N SER A 77 -41.28 0.56 3.24
CA SER A 77 -40.08 -0.16 2.75
C SER A 77 -39.85 0.02 1.24
N ALA A 78 -40.92 0.21 0.46
CA ALA A 78 -40.84 0.54 -0.97
C ALA A 78 -40.23 1.93 -1.17
N GLU A 79 -40.67 2.93 -0.40
CA GLU A 79 -40.09 4.28 -0.43
C GLU A 79 -38.65 4.29 0.06
N LEU A 80 -38.30 3.49 1.07
CA LEU A 80 -36.90 3.36 1.49
C LEU A 80 -36.00 2.85 0.36
N THR A 81 -36.49 1.87 -0.41
CA THR A 81 -35.80 1.35 -1.60
C THR A 81 -35.64 2.45 -2.67
N ARG A 82 -36.65 3.31 -2.83
CA ARG A 82 -36.58 4.48 -3.71
C ARG A 82 -35.54 5.48 -3.24
N TYR A 83 -35.49 5.81 -1.95
CA TYR A 83 -34.48 6.71 -1.40
C TYR A 83 -33.07 6.16 -1.62
N PHE A 84 -32.87 4.85 -1.44
CA PHE A 84 -31.61 4.19 -1.79
C PHE A 84 -31.29 4.28 -3.27
N ALA A 85 -32.29 4.13 -4.14
CA ALA A 85 -32.09 4.24 -5.57
C ALA A 85 -31.70 5.65 -6.00
N GLU A 86 -32.26 6.69 -5.38
CA GLU A 86 -31.92 8.08 -5.64
C GLU A 86 -30.52 8.44 -5.15
N VAL A 87 -30.15 8.01 -3.93
CA VAL A 87 -28.77 8.18 -3.42
C VAL A 87 -27.78 7.43 -4.31
N SER A 88 -28.10 6.20 -4.71
CA SER A 88 -27.24 5.40 -5.59
C SER A 88 -27.15 6.03 -6.99
N SER A 89 -28.25 6.51 -7.54
CA SER A 89 -28.29 7.23 -8.83
C SER A 89 -27.44 8.49 -8.80
N TYR A 90 -27.57 9.31 -7.75
CA TYR A 90 -26.76 10.52 -7.57
C TYR A 90 -25.26 10.20 -7.48
N LEU A 91 -24.92 9.07 -6.85
CA LEU A 91 -23.55 8.57 -6.74
C LEU A 91 -23.08 7.83 -8.01
N GLY A 92 -23.95 7.66 -9.01
CA GLY A 92 -23.64 7.05 -10.31
C GLY A 92 -23.75 5.52 -10.37
N GLU A 93 -24.40 4.87 -9.39
CA GLU A 93 -24.46 3.41 -9.23
C GLU A 93 -25.68 2.73 -9.86
N ASN A 94 -26.83 3.38 -9.90
CA ASN A 94 -28.09 2.77 -10.36
C ASN A 94 -28.47 3.10 -11.81
N SER A 95 -27.49 3.40 -12.68
CA SER A 95 -27.77 3.50 -14.13
C SER A 95 -27.93 2.11 -14.77
N GLY A 96 -28.98 1.39 -14.35
CA GLY A 96 -29.51 0.19 -15.04
C GLY A 96 -30.04 0.49 -16.45
N SER A 97 -30.03 1.75 -16.87
CA SER A 97 -30.20 2.19 -18.26
C SER A 97 -28.93 2.92 -18.71
N ALA A 98 -27.96 2.14 -19.22
CA ALA A 98 -26.76 2.53 -19.97
C ALA A 98 -25.97 3.76 -19.46
N PRO A 99 -24.75 3.59 -18.90
CA PRO A 99 -23.89 4.73 -18.68
C PRO A 99 -23.15 5.11 -19.96
N ARG A 100 -23.17 6.40 -20.27
CA ARG A 100 -22.03 7.09 -20.88
C ARG A 100 -20.79 6.72 -20.07
N ASN A 101 -19.95 5.88 -20.67
CA ASN A 101 -18.61 5.55 -20.22
C ASN A 101 -17.77 6.82 -20.16
N GLU A 102 -17.37 7.25 -18.96
CA GLU A 102 -16.04 7.87 -18.80
C GLU A 102 -15.57 8.01 -17.35
N VAL A 103 -16.44 8.01 -16.33
CA VAL A 103 -15.98 8.32 -14.95
C VAL A 103 -16.12 7.17 -13.94
N ALA A 104 -16.92 6.14 -14.21
CA ALA A 104 -17.17 5.05 -13.25
C ALA A 104 -16.54 3.68 -13.61
N GLU A 105 -16.33 3.36 -14.90
CA GLU A 105 -15.63 2.12 -15.31
C GLU A 105 -14.12 2.15 -14.97
N ASP A 106 -13.59 3.34 -14.70
CA ASP A 106 -12.22 3.53 -14.21
C ASP A 106 -11.98 3.06 -12.77
N MET A 107 -13.03 2.71 -12.02
CA MET A 107 -12.88 2.24 -10.64
C MET A 107 -12.98 0.73 -10.44
N ILE A 108 -13.50 -0.04 -11.42
CA ILE A 108 -13.74 -1.48 -11.19
C ILE A 108 -12.98 -2.40 -12.17
N PHE A 109 -12.91 -2.12 -13.48
CA PHE A 109 -12.08 -2.94 -14.42
C PHE A 109 -11.67 -2.18 -15.70
N GLY A 110 -11.19 -0.92 -15.59
CA GLY A 110 -10.60 -0.23 -16.73
C GLY A 110 -9.45 -1.03 -17.34
N VAL A 111 -9.57 -1.46 -18.59
CA VAL A 111 -8.59 -2.30 -19.31
C VAL A 111 -7.26 -1.57 -19.52
N ASN A 112 -7.27 -0.23 -19.39
CA ASN A 112 -6.06 0.59 -19.35
C ASN A 112 -5.48 0.77 -17.93
N LYS A 113 -6.13 0.24 -16.88
CA LYS A 113 -5.84 0.48 -15.46
C LYS A 113 -5.51 -0.78 -14.65
N LEU A 114 -4.83 -1.74 -15.26
CA LEU A 114 -4.31 -2.95 -14.57
C LEU A 114 -3.18 -2.67 -13.55
N LYS A 115 -3.06 -1.46 -13.00
CA LYS A 115 -2.21 -1.22 -11.83
C LYS A 115 -3.05 -1.32 -10.55
N ALA A 116 -4.17 -0.60 -10.43
CA ALA A 116 -5.03 -0.67 -9.25
C ALA A 116 -6.34 -1.43 -9.50
N VAL A 117 -6.41 -2.73 -9.22
CA VAL A 117 -7.71 -3.44 -9.14
C VAL A 117 -8.37 -3.04 -7.83
N SER A 118 -9.03 -1.89 -7.76
CA SER A 118 -9.70 -1.51 -6.52
C SER A 118 -11.02 -2.25 -6.36
N ILE A 119 -11.08 -3.25 -5.49
CA ILE A 119 -12.33 -3.95 -5.17
C ILE A 119 -13.10 -3.06 -4.18
N SER A 120 -14.28 -2.57 -4.55
CA SER A 120 -15.18 -1.86 -3.65
C SER A 120 -16.43 -2.70 -3.39
N VAL A 121 -16.69 -3.01 -2.12
CA VAL A 121 -17.98 -3.50 -1.67
C VAL A 121 -18.73 -2.32 -1.09
N ASN A 122 -19.87 -2.00 -1.70
CA ASN A 122 -20.78 -0.96 -1.22
C ASN A 122 -21.98 -1.63 -0.57
N HIS A 123 -22.31 -1.21 0.64
CA HIS A 123 -23.54 -1.57 1.33
C HIS A 123 -24.20 -0.28 1.79
N THR A 124 -25.45 -0.09 1.38
CA THR A 124 -26.26 1.07 1.79
C THR A 124 -27.27 0.58 2.82
N ASP A 125 -27.36 1.33 3.91
CA ASP A 125 -28.20 1.04 5.06
C ASP A 125 -28.98 2.32 5.45
N ALA A 126 -30.06 2.20 6.20
CA ALA A 126 -30.80 3.34 6.72
C ALA A 126 -31.19 3.13 8.18
N CYS A 127 -31.03 4.19 8.96
CA CYS A 127 -31.60 4.27 10.30
C CYS A 127 -32.84 5.15 10.28
N VAL A 128 -33.91 4.69 10.92
CA VAL A 128 -35.23 5.32 10.90
C VAL A 128 -35.61 5.66 12.33
N GLY A 129 -35.41 6.92 12.70
CA GLY A 129 -35.74 7.40 14.04
C GLY A 129 -37.17 7.90 14.12
N VAL A 130 -37.94 7.41 15.09
CA VAL A 130 -39.27 7.96 15.40
C VAL A 130 -39.12 9.35 16.02
N VAL A 131 -39.92 10.29 15.53
CA VAL A 131 -39.92 11.67 16.00
C VAL A 131 -41.11 11.89 16.95
N PRO A 132 -40.93 12.63 18.06
CA PRO A 132 -42.04 12.98 18.94
C PRO A 132 -43.18 13.69 18.19
N PRO A 133 -44.47 13.39 18.49
CA PRO A 133 -45.62 13.97 17.78
C PRO A 133 -45.62 15.50 17.73
N THR A 134 -45.20 16.16 18.81
CA THR A 134 -45.11 17.63 18.91
C THR A 134 -44.19 18.22 17.83
N ASP A 135 -43.09 17.52 17.51
CA ASP A 135 -42.14 17.97 16.49
C ASP A 135 -42.63 17.64 15.08
N CYS A 136 -43.40 16.56 14.93
CA CYS A 136 -44.07 16.22 13.68
C CYS A 136 -45.13 17.27 13.33
N GLU A 137 -45.99 17.63 14.28
CA GLU A 137 -47.05 18.62 14.10
C GLU A 137 -46.49 20.00 13.79
N LYS A 138 -45.40 20.39 14.45
CA LYS A 138 -44.72 21.66 14.23
C LYS A 138 -44.13 21.79 12.83
N GLU A 139 -43.53 20.72 12.30
CA GLU A 139 -42.80 20.75 11.03
C GLU A 139 -43.66 20.35 9.82
N LEU A 140 -44.63 19.45 9.98
CA LEU A 140 -45.44 18.91 8.88
C LEU A 140 -46.91 19.34 8.95
N GLY A 141 -47.32 20.04 10.00
CA GLY A 141 -48.67 20.53 10.22
C GLY A 141 -49.48 19.69 11.24
N PRO A 142 -50.55 20.26 11.81
CA PRO A 142 -51.27 19.67 12.95
C PRO A 142 -52.00 18.35 12.64
N SER A 143 -52.12 17.97 11.36
CA SER A 143 -52.72 16.69 10.94
C SER A 143 -51.75 15.51 10.97
N VAL A 144 -50.47 15.74 11.26
CA VAL A 144 -49.41 14.72 11.20
C VAL A 144 -48.92 14.34 12.60
N ALA A 145 -49.57 13.36 13.23
CA ALA A 145 -49.22 12.90 14.58
C ALA A 145 -48.03 11.92 14.63
N LYS A 146 -47.64 11.34 13.49
CA LYS A 146 -46.58 10.32 13.40
C LYS A 146 -45.64 10.59 12.24
N CYS A 147 -44.37 10.83 12.54
CA CYS A 147 -43.35 11.02 11.52
C CYS A 147 -42.01 10.38 11.90
N VAL A 148 -41.16 10.17 10.90
CA VAL A 148 -39.83 9.56 11.06
C VAL A 148 -38.74 10.39 10.38
N ASP A 149 -37.54 10.33 10.94
CA ASP A 149 -36.32 10.81 10.30
C ASP A 149 -35.54 9.63 9.73
N VAL A 150 -35.34 9.63 8.41
CA VAL A 150 -34.57 8.61 7.70
C VAL A 150 -33.14 9.11 7.51
N LYS A 151 -32.17 8.38 8.05
CA LYS A 151 -30.73 8.65 7.93
C LYS A 151 -30.08 7.54 7.12
N ILE A 152 -29.84 7.80 5.84
CA ILE A 152 -29.16 6.89 4.93
C ILE A 152 -27.66 6.91 5.21
N ARG A 153 -27.10 5.73 5.43
CA ARG A 153 -25.68 5.49 5.63
C ARG A 153 -25.17 4.62 4.49
N ARG A 154 -23.93 4.84 4.09
CA ARG A 154 -23.30 3.98 3.10
C ARG A 154 -21.94 3.54 3.60
N LEU A 155 -21.82 2.22 3.72
CA LEU A 155 -20.62 1.50 4.03
C LEU A 155 -19.91 1.20 2.72
N THR A 156 -18.74 1.81 2.51
CA THR A 156 -17.88 1.47 1.39
C THR A 156 -16.60 0.87 1.91
N VAL A 157 -16.39 -0.41 1.62
CA VAL A 157 -15.12 -1.09 1.83
C VAL A 157 -14.39 -1.13 0.50
N ARG A 158 -13.41 -0.24 0.32
CA ARG A 158 -12.50 -0.28 -0.83
C ARG A 158 -11.28 -1.14 -0.47
N VAL A 159 -10.67 -1.81 -1.42
CA VAL A 159 -9.36 -2.45 -1.23
C VAL A 159 -8.48 -1.93 -2.36
N ASN A 160 -7.54 -1.04 -2.06
CA ASN A 160 -6.56 -0.54 -3.02
C ASN A 160 -5.38 -1.50 -3.09
N THR A 161 -5.17 -2.12 -4.24
CA THR A 161 -4.18 -3.19 -4.42
C THR A 161 -2.77 -2.64 -4.64
N ASP A 162 -2.66 -1.43 -5.20
CA ASP A 162 -1.38 -0.76 -5.47
C ASP A 162 -0.76 -0.12 -4.22
N ASN A 163 -1.60 0.36 -3.32
CA ASN A 163 -1.17 0.97 -2.08
C ASN A 163 -1.85 0.31 -0.90
N VAL A 164 -1.36 -0.87 -0.53
CA VAL A 164 -1.87 -1.66 0.60
C VAL A 164 -1.85 -0.85 1.90
N SER A 165 -0.89 0.06 2.08
CA SER A 165 -0.84 0.94 3.25
C SER A 165 -2.05 1.87 3.36
N ALA A 166 -2.63 2.29 2.23
CA ALA A 166 -3.85 3.07 2.20
C ALA A 166 -5.07 2.28 2.72
N ASN A 167 -5.00 0.94 2.79
CA ASN A 167 -6.06 0.07 3.30
C ASN A 167 -6.11 -0.06 4.81
N ILE A 168 -5.08 0.41 5.53
CA ILE A 168 -4.85 -0.02 6.92
C ILE A 168 -4.55 1.15 7.85
N LEU A 169 -5.36 2.20 7.79
CA LEU A 169 -5.65 2.94 9.01
C LEU A 169 -7.02 2.45 9.49
N PRO A 170 -7.08 1.41 10.36
CA PRO A 170 -8.33 0.97 10.96
C PRO A 170 -8.82 1.96 12.03
N PHE A 171 -7.93 2.82 12.55
CA PHE A 171 -8.24 3.78 13.63
C PHE A 171 -8.65 5.17 13.15
N LEU A 172 -8.41 5.50 11.90
CA LEU A 172 -9.21 6.50 11.21
C LEU A 172 -10.23 5.67 10.43
N PRO A 173 -11.41 5.35 10.99
CA PRO A 173 -12.39 4.54 10.28
C PRO A 173 -12.46 5.09 8.87
N ARG A 174 -12.17 4.28 7.85
CA ARG A 174 -12.73 4.54 6.52
C ARG A 174 -14.20 4.55 6.80
N SER A 175 -14.70 5.76 7.00
CA SER A 175 -15.95 5.93 7.71
C SER A 175 -16.99 5.10 6.99
N ASN A 176 -17.82 4.45 7.78
CA ASN A 176 -19.13 3.95 7.39
C ASN A 176 -20.06 5.05 6.80
N LYS A 177 -19.51 6.18 6.38
CA LYS A 177 -20.20 7.37 5.92
C LYS A 177 -19.50 7.84 4.65
N LEU A 178 -20.30 8.34 3.73
CA LEU A 178 -19.85 8.87 2.45
C LEU A 178 -18.87 10.01 2.64
N THR A 179 -17.77 10.00 1.89
CA THR A 179 -16.88 11.16 1.78
C THR A 179 -17.17 11.83 0.45
N PHE A 180 -17.69 13.06 0.48
CA PHE A 180 -17.86 13.85 -0.72
C PHE A 180 -16.54 14.56 -1.02
N PHE A 181 -15.63 13.88 -1.72
CA PHE A 181 -14.29 14.41 -2.02
C PHE A 181 -14.32 15.79 -2.69
N ARG A 182 -15.36 16.08 -3.49
CA ARG A 182 -15.58 17.41 -4.11
C ARG A 182 -15.69 18.57 -3.10
N GLN A 183 -15.98 18.27 -1.83
CA GLN A 183 -16.21 19.23 -0.77
C GLN A 183 -15.02 19.33 0.21
N ILE A 184 -14.00 18.48 0.05
CA ILE A 184 -12.75 18.63 0.80
C ILE A 184 -11.97 19.77 0.14
N PRO A 185 -11.42 20.73 0.91
CA PRO A 185 -10.59 21.78 0.35
C PRO A 185 -9.50 21.17 -0.55
N ARG A 186 -9.50 21.55 -1.84
CA ARG A 186 -8.57 21.01 -2.85
C ARG A 186 -7.12 20.95 -2.39
N PRO A 187 -6.56 21.93 -1.66
CA PRO A 187 -5.21 21.84 -1.14
C PRO A 187 -4.97 20.54 -0.35
N LEU A 188 -5.89 20.13 0.52
CA LEU A 188 -5.70 18.92 1.33
C LEU A 188 -5.70 17.63 0.50
N LEU A 189 -6.48 17.57 -0.58
CA LEU A 189 -6.48 16.43 -1.51
C LEU A 189 -5.18 16.37 -2.31
N VAL A 190 -4.73 17.53 -2.76
CA VAL A 190 -3.54 17.67 -3.60
C VAL A 190 -2.26 17.40 -2.81
N PHE A 191 -2.16 17.91 -1.57
CA PHE A 191 -0.97 17.72 -0.73
C PHE A 191 -0.80 16.29 -0.23
N ASN A 192 -1.88 15.51 -0.08
CA ASN A 192 -1.85 14.12 0.42
C ASN A 192 -0.79 13.88 1.53
N PRO A 193 -0.86 14.63 2.65
CA PRO A 193 0.19 14.59 3.65
C PRO A 193 0.19 13.24 4.38
N THR A 194 1.39 12.76 4.67
CA THR A 194 1.67 11.56 5.46
C THR A 194 2.40 11.98 6.72
N PHE A 195 2.03 11.38 7.84
CA PHE A 195 2.65 11.63 9.15
C PHE A 195 3.16 10.32 9.74
N GLY A 196 4.18 10.38 10.57
CA GLY A 196 4.70 9.21 11.26
C GLY A 196 5.56 9.60 12.46
N VAL A 197 5.83 8.61 13.31
CA VAL A 197 6.78 8.74 14.41
C VAL A 197 7.73 7.55 14.34
N ASP A 198 9.02 7.84 14.35
CA ASP A 198 10.08 6.83 14.36
C ASP A 198 10.85 6.95 15.68
N HIS A 199 11.51 5.87 16.12
CA HIS A 199 12.48 5.93 17.20
C HIS A 199 13.70 5.14 16.80
N ASP A 200 14.87 5.78 16.85
CA ASP A 200 16.18 5.13 16.79
C ASP A 200 16.98 5.60 18.01
N ARG A 201 17.85 4.74 18.52
CA ARG A 201 18.56 4.99 19.78
C ARG A 201 19.43 6.24 19.72
N GLU A 202 20.12 6.48 18.60
CA GLU A 202 21.00 7.65 18.44
C GLU A 202 20.29 8.81 17.78
N PHE A 203 19.38 8.52 16.85
CA PHE A 203 18.60 9.60 16.23
C PHE A 203 17.61 10.20 17.23
N GLY A 204 17.16 9.42 18.21
CA GLY A 204 16.09 9.75 19.14
C GLY A 204 14.70 9.47 18.57
N THR A 205 13.67 9.89 19.32
CA THR A 205 12.30 9.90 18.83
C THR A 205 12.15 11.00 17.78
N ALA A 206 11.55 10.70 16.64
CA ALA A 206 11.47 11.61 15.50
C ALA A 206 10.06 11.70 14.94
N ALA A 207 9.62 12.92 14.65
CA ALA A 207 8.42 13.15 13.86
C ALA A 207 8.78 13.10 12.37
N ARG A 208 7.93 12.43 11.58
CA ARG A 208 8.04 12.31 10.12
C ARG A 208 6.84 12.96 9.47
N ILE A 209 7.10 13.75 8.44
CA ILE A 209 6.10 14.32 7.55
C ILE A 209 6.50 14.04 6.10
N GLY A 210 5.54 13.77 5.23
CA GLY A 210 5.77 13.61 3.81
C GLY A 210 4.56 14.06 3.00
N THR A 211 4.77 14.43 1.75
CA THR A 211 3.73 14.85 0.80
C THR A 211 4.14 14.40 -0.58
N SER A 212 3.15 14.05 -1.40
CA SER A 212 3.33 13.68 -2.81
C SER A 212 2.21 14.34 -3.61
N ILE A 213 2.60 15.24 -4.52
CA ILE A 213 1.70 16.12 -5.24
C ILE A 213 1.94 15.95 -6.72
N ASN A 214 0.90 15.76 -7.53
CA ASN A 214 1.02 15.92 -8.97
C ASN A 214 0.77 17.40 -9.33
N LEU A 215 1.82 18.10 -9.73
CA LEU A 215 1.75 19.53 -10.07
C LEU A 215 0.88 19.83 -11.29
N PHE A 216 0.65 18.84 -12.17
CA PHE A 216 -0.30 19.02 -13.27
C PHE A 216 -1.76 19.02 -12.82
N ASP A 217 -2.06 18.40 -11.69
CA ASP A 217 -3.41 18.36 -11.14
C ASP A 217 -3.75 19.66 -10.37
N LEU A 218 -2.75 20.51 -10.10
CA LEU A 218 -2.95 21.84 -9.52
C LEU A 218 -3.48 22.87 -10.52
N ALA A 219 -3.20 22.68 -11.82
CA ALA A 219 -3.52 23.66 -12.85
C ALA A 219 -4.94 23.50 -13.43
N ASP A 220 -5.51 22.31 -13.33
CA ASP A 220 -6.84 22.02 -13.86
C ASP A 220 -7.90 22.10 -12.76
N ASP A 221 -9.01 22.80 -13.04
CA ASP A 221 -10.20 22.81 -12.19
C ASP A 221 -11.07 21.55 -12.34
N GLU A 222 -10.74 20.66 -13.28
CA GLU A 222 -11.49 19.45 -13.57
C GLU A 222 -11.12 18.27 -12.66
N VAL A 223 -11.97 17.23 -12.69
CA VAL A 223 -11.75 15.99 -11.95
C VAL A 223 -10.37 15.43 -12.33
N LEU A 224 -9.61 14.98 -11.31
CA LEU A 224 -8.28 14.38 -11.44
C LEU A 224 -8.27 13.27 -12.50
N ASN A 225 -7.99 13.62 -13.75
CA ASN A 225 -7.83 12.66 -14.83
C ASN A 225 -6.40 12.14 -14.78
N GLU A 226 -6.25 10.82 -14.73
CA GLU A 226 -4.93 10.17 -14.77
C GLU A 226 -4.27 10.45 -16.12
N ARG A 227 -3.52 11.55 -16.19
CA ARG A 227 -2.69 11.86 -17.33
C ARG A 227 -1.59 10.80 -17.44
N ASN A 228 -1.33 10.33 -18.66
CA ASN A 228 -0.18 9.46 -18.94
C ASN A 228 1.15 10.14 -18.56
N THR A 229 1.17 11.47 -18.44
CA THR A 229 2.32 12.23 -17.97
C THR A 229 1.96 12.91 -16.65
N GLN A 230 2.79 12.72 -15.63
CA GLN A 230 2.63 13.35 -14.32
C GLN A 230 3.90 14.09 -13.94
N LEU A 231 3.75 15.19 -13.21
CA LEU A 231 4.87 15.95 -12.64
C LEU A 231 4.75 15.90 -11.13
N LEU A 232 5.43 14.95 -10.50
CA LEU A 232 5.29 14.67 -9.08
C LEU A 232 6.30 15.49 -8.27
N LEU A 233 5.81 16.33 -7.38
CA LEU A 233 6.59 16.92 -6.29
C LEU A 233 6.44 16.05 -5.06
N ASN A 234 7.52 15.40 -4.65
CA ASN A 234 7.57 14.71 -3.36
C ASN A 234 8.44 15.50 -2.41
N ALA A 235 7.98 15.69 -1.18
CA ALA A 235 8.78 16.24 -0.11
C ALA A 235 8.60 15.39 1.15
N ARG A 236 9.69 15.07 1.84
CA ARG A 236 9.66 14.37 3.12
C ARG A 236 10.67 14.99 4.08
N GLY A 237 10.31 14.97 5.36
CA GLY A 237 11.16 15.43 6.44
C GLY A 237 10.99 14.53 7.64
N ARG A 238 12.11 14.20 8.29
CA ARG A 238 12.14 13.57 9.60
C ARG A 238 13.04 14.41 10.49
N LYS A 239 12.52 14.81 11.65
CA LYS A 239 13.26 15.62 12.63
C LYS A 239 13.22 14.94 13.98
N SER A 240 14.38 14.75 14.59
CA SER A 240 14.45 14.28 15.97
C SER A 240 13.87 15.31 16.92
N LEU A 241 13.06 14.85 17.87
CA LEU A 241 12.44 15.63 18.93
C LEU A 241 13.38 15.82 20.12
N SER A 242 14.40 14.95 20.27
CA SER A 242 15.36 15.00 21.36
C SER A 242 16.75 15.47 20.92
N GLU A 243 17.09 15.33 19.63
CA GLU A 243 18.43 15.60 19.11
C GLU A 243 18.43 16.64 17.97
N SER A 244 19.60 17.18 17.62
CA SER A 244 19.75 18.10 16.49
C SER A 244 19.70 17.43 15.11
N PHE A 245 19.47 16.11 15.05
CA PHE A 245 19.42 15.32 13.81
C PHE A 245 18.16 15.57 12.98
N TYR A 246 18.32 15.48 11.65
CA TYR A 246 17.24 15.58 10.67
C TYR A 246 17.59 14.82 9.37
N ASP A 247 16.56 14.41 8.63
CA ASP A 247 16.64 13.87 7.27
C ASP A 247 15.51 14.50 6.46
N SER A 248 15.85 15.39 5.52
CA SER A 248 14.90 16.00 4.59
C SER A 248 15.27 15.67 3.16
N ALA A 249 14.24 15.43 2.35
CA ALA A 249 14.39 15.21 0.93
C ALA A 249 13.23 15.86 0.17
N ALA A 250 13.55 16.51 -0.94
CA ALA A 250 12.57 17.00 -1.89
C ALA A 250 12.96 16.49 -3.29
N SER A 251 11.99 16.07 -4.09
CA SER A 251 12.21 15.57 -5.44
C SER A 251 11.10 16.05 -6.38
N LEU A 252 11.49 16.44 -7.58
CA LEU A 252 10.60 16.71 -8.70
C LEU A 252 10.79 15.59 -9.74
N ILE A 253 9.72 14.88 -10.06
CA ILE A 253 9.74 13.70 -10.93
C ILE A 253 8.79 13.93 -12.10
N LEU A 254 9.32 14.07 -13.30
CA LEU A 254 8.53 14.01 -14.52
C LEU A 254 8.44 12.55 -14.96
N THR A 255 7.25 11.98 -14.94
CA THR A 255 7.02 10.57 -15.27
C THR A 255 6.04 10.44 -16.43
N ARG A 256 6.32 9.50 -17.34
CA ARG A 256 5.42 9.10 -18.43
C ARG A 256 5.09 7.61 -18.31
N ALA A 257 3.83 7.31 -18.05
CA ALA A 257 3.29 5.96 -18.04
C ALA A 257 3.17 5.41 -19.46
N ARG A 258 3.57 4.14 -19.63
CA ARG A 258 3.43 3.34 -20.86
C ARG A 258 3.82 4.07 -22.16
N PRO A 259 5.04 4.64 -22.26
CA PRO A 259 5.48 5.26 -23.51
C PRO A 259 5.55 4.24 -24.66
N LEU A 260 5.77 2.96 -24.35
CA LEU A 260 5.79 1.83 -25.28
C LEU A 260 5.26 0.56 -24.57
N LYS A 261 4.89 -0.48 -25.32
CA LYS A 261 4.32 -1.73 -24.77
C LYS A 261 5.18 -2.42 -23.70
N LEU A 262 6.51 -2.31 -23.81
CA LEU A 262 7.47 -2.99 -22.92
C LEU A 262 7.83 -2.17 -21.67
N PHE A 263 7.65 -0.85 -21.72
CA PHE A 263 7.99 0.08 -20.66
C PHE A 263 6.73 0.47 -19.90
N GLU A 264 6.69 0.20 -18.60
CA GLU A 264 5.58 0.64 -17.78
C GLU A 264 5.64 2.13 -17.46
N ASN A 265 6.85 2.65 -17.27
CA ASN A 265 7.10 4.01 -16.84
C ASN A 265 8.53 4.42 -17.24
N VAL A 266 8.67 5.64 -17.74
CA VAL A 266 9.97 6.33 -17.83
C VAL A 266 9.86 7.63 -17.05
N ALA A 267 10.85 7.88 -16.19
CA ALA A 267 10.86 9.05 -15.32
C ALA A 267 12.21 9.78 -15.38
N MET A 268 12.15 11.10 -15.30
CA MET A 268 13.28 12.00 -15.02
C MET A 268 13.09 12.60 -13.63
N GLU A 269 14.14 12.63 -12.83
CA GLU A 269 14.11 13.05 -11.44
C GLU A 269 15.20 14.08 -11.15
N ALA A 270 14.80 15.20 -10.55
CA ALA A 270 15.69 16.11 -9.85
C ALA A 270 15.38 16.03 -8.35
N SER A 271 16.37 15.83 -7.50
CA SER A 271 16.15 15.77 -6.05
C SER A 271 17.24 16.48 -5.25
N PHE A 272 16.85 16.97 -4.07
CA PHE A 272 17.72 17.52 -3.07
C PHE A 272 17.53 16.77 -1.75
N VAL A 273 18.64 16.44 -1.08
CA VAL A 273 18.65 15.77 0.21
C VAL A 273 19.51 16.56 1.18
N GLY A 274 18.92 16.94 2.31
CA GLY A 274 19.60 17.58 3.44
C GLY A 274 19.53 16.68 4.66
N THR A 275 20.68 16.21 5.13
CA THR A 275 20.74 15.25 6.25
C THR A 275 21.75 15.70 7.29
N ASN A 276 21.40 15.50 8.55
CA ASN A 276 22.29 15.54 9.70
C ASN A 276 21.96 14.30 10.54
N LEU A 277 22.76 13.25 10.39
CA LEU A 277 22.52 11.94 10.99
C LEU A 277 23.59 11.62 12.04
N PRO A 278 23.25 10.86 13.09
CA PRO A 278 24.27 10.22 13.91
C PRO A 278 25.03 9.22 13.03
N HIS A 279 26.36 9.23 13.14
CA HIS A 279 27.21 8.35 12.36
C HIS A 279 28.34 7.83 13.23
N SER A 280 28.17 6.59 13.72
CA SER A 280 28.91 6.09 14.87
C SER A 280 28.80 7.06 16.07
N LYS A 281 29.92 7.53 16.64
CA LYS A 281 30.00 8.53 17.71
C LYS A 281 29.99 9.97 17.18
N GLY A 282 29.97 10.14 15.86
CA GLY A 282 30.07 11.44 15.19
C GLY A 282 28.74 11.91 14.61
N LYS A 283 28.81 13.03 13.89
CA LYS A 283 27.70 13.62 13.14
C LYS A 283 28.06 13.64 11.68
N PHE A 284 27.14 13.18 10.84
CA PHE A 284 27.27 13.23 9.39
C PHE A 284 26.27 14.23 8.82
N LEU A 285 26.79 15.34 8.33
CA LEU A 285 26.03 16.35 7.62
C LEU A 285 26.26 16.19 6.12
N ARG A 286 25.18 16.10 5.36
CA ARG A 286 25.23 15.99 3.90
C ARG A 286 24.14 16.81 3.25
N ASN A 287 24.54 17.62 2.28
CA ASN A 287 23.66 18.28 1.34
C ASN A 287 23.97 17.73 -0.04
N ALA A 288 22.98 17.15 -0.72
CA ALA A 288 23.17 16.50 -2.01
C ALA A 288 22.09 16.93 -3.00
N ALA A 289 22.50 17.29 -4.21
CA ALA A 289 21.63 17.46 -5.36
C ALA A 289 21.83 16.27 -6.31
N ARG A 290 20.74 15.75 -6.87
CA ARG A 290 20.76 14.63 -7.80
C ARG A 290 19.92 14.97 -9.02
N PHE A 291 20.39 14.51 -10.17
CA PHE A 291 19.65 14.57 -11.41
C PHE A 291 19.82 13.24 -12.15
N GLY A 292 18.72 12.60 -12.50
CA GLY A 292 18.76 11.27 -13.10
C GLY A 292 17.49 10.86 -13.78
N GLY A 293 17.48 9.60 -14.23
CA GLY A 293 16.32 9.00 -14.85
C GLY A 293 16.16 7.55 -14.41
N SER A 294 14.93 7.06 -14.50
CA SER A 294 14.61 5.66 -14.25
C SER A 294 13.62 5.13 -15.29
N MET A 295 13.67 3.83 -15.53
CA MET A 295 12.74 3.12 -16.41
C MET A 295 12.28 1.85 -15.71
N ASN A 296 10.97 1.61 -15.74
CA ASN A 296 10.35 0.37 -15.29
C ASN A 296 9.96 -0.46 -16.51
N ILE A 297 10.51 -1.66 -16.59
CA ILE A 297 10.29 -2.61 -17.68
C ILE A 297 9.46 -3.77 -17.14
N ARG A 298 8.38 -4.13 -17.85
CA ARG A 298 7.61 -5.33 -17.52
C ARG A 298 8.25 -6.54 -18.19
N LEU A 299 8.64 -7.52 -17.40
CA LEU A 299 9.19 -8.78 -17.88
C LEU A 299 8.05 -9.78 -18.03
N ASN A 300 7.99 -10.48 -19.17
CA ASN A 300 6.98 -11.52 -19.43
C ASN A 300 7.47 -12.90 -18.95
N ASN A 301 8.10 -12.94 -17.77
CA ASN A 301 8.60 -14.16 -17.15
C ASN A 301 7.87 -14.39 -15.82
N ASN A 302 7.62 -15.65 -15.48
CA ASN A 302 7.00 -16.02 -14.20
C ASN A 302 7.92 -15.75 -13.00
N LEU A 303 9.25 -15.79 -13.19
CA LEU A 303 10.23 -15.62 -12.10
C LEU A 303 10.42 -14.15 -11.69
N PHE A 304 10.46 -13.26 -12.68
CA PHE A 304 10.68 -11.82 -12.51
C PHE A 304 9.62 -11.08 -13.33
N SER A 305 8.83 -10.24 -12.67
CA SER A 305 7.73 -9.52 -13.30
C SER A 305 8.13 -8.10 -13.71
N ARG A 306 9.06 -7.46 -12.99
CA ARG A 306 9.49 -6.08 -13.24
C ARG A 306 10.99 -5.92 -13.12
N LEU A 307 11.55 -5.03 -13.92
CA LEU A 307 12.94 -4.58 -13.86
C LEU A 307 12.95 -3.04 -13.84
N ASN A 308 13.45 -2.45 -12.76
CA ASN A 308 13.76 -1.03 -12.70
C ASN A 308 15.24 -0.82 -13.01
N LEU A 309 15.52 0.00 -14.02
CA LEU A 309 16.87 0.49 -14.28
C LEU A 309 16.90 1.99 -13.98
N SER A 310 17.96 2.46 -13.34
CA SER A 310 18.14 3.90 -13.17
C SER A 310 19.61 4.30 -13.17
N GLY A 311 19.83 5.57 -13.51
CA GLY A 311 21.10 6.26 -13.39
C GLY A 311 20.89 7.70 -12.94
N ALA A 312 21.77 8.20 -12.09
CA ALA A 312 21.73 9.57 -11.61
C ALA A 312 23.13 10.15 -11.44
N TYR A 313 23.31 11.39 -11.89
CA TYR A 313 24.40 12.23 -11.47
C TYR A 313 24.10 12.80 -10.09
N ARG A 314 25.13 12.92 -9.26
CA ARG A 314 25.03 13.47 -7.91
C ARG A 314 26.13 14.48 -7.66
N TRP A 315 25.76 15.64 -7.15
CA TRP A 315 26.66 16.55 -6.46
C TRP A 315 26.36 16.49 -4.96
N SER A 316 27.37 16.50 -4.10
CA SER A 316 27.13 16.61 -2.66
C SER A 316 28.26 17.26 -1.90
N SER A 317 27.90 18.00 -0.85
CA SER A 317 28.80 18.46 0.20
C SER A 317 28.60 17.58 1.44
N ASN A 318 29.66 16.88 1.83
CA ASN A 318 29.68 15.93 2.93
C ASN A 318 30.60 16.47 4.02
N ARG A 319 30.14 16.44 5.27
CA ARG A 319 30.94 16.75 6.45
C ARG A 319 30.70 15.69 7.51
N LEU A 320 31.74 14.98 7.89
CA LEU A 320 31.73 14.01 8.98
C LEU A 320 32.61 14.55 10.11
N SER A 321 32.01 14.85 11.26
CA SER A 321 32.75 15.24 12.46
C SER A 321 32.66 14.14 13.50
N GLY A 322 33.80 13.67 13.99
CA GLY A 322 33.89 12.71 15.09
C GLY A 322 33.40 13.29 16.41
N GLY A 323 32.93 12.42 17.32
CA GLY A 323 32.51 12.83 18.66
C GLY A 323 33.65 13.31 19.56
N THR A 324 34.90 12.95 19.22
CA THR A 324 36.12 13.56 19.74
C THR A 324 36.67 14.46 18.64
N GLU A 325 36.94 15.73 18.94
CA GLU A 325 37.26 16.80 17.97
C GLU A 325 38.43 16.53 17.00
N THR A 326 39.16 15.43 17.19
CA THR A 326 40.37 15.06 16.44
C THR A 326 40.13 14.54 15.02
N PHE A 327 38.89 14.18 14.63
CA PHE A 327 38.59 13.74 13.27
C PHE A 327 37.45 14.56 12.65
N SER A 328 37.77 15.36 11.64
CA SER A 328 36.78 16.05 10.81
C SER A 328 37.16 15.85 9.36
N GLU A 329 36.24 15.30 8.57
CA GLU A 329 36.39 15.12 7.14
C GLU A 329 35.32 15.96 6.44
N SER A 330 35.72 16.79 5.49
CA SER A 330 34.82 17.62 4.70
C SER A 330 35.22 17.56 3.25
N ALA A 331 34.28 17.20 2.37
CA ALA A 331 34.54 17.11 0.95
C ALA A 331 33.29 17.45 0.16
N THR A 332 33.47 18.20 -0.93
CA THR A 332 32.49 18.25 -2.02
C THR A 332 32.82 17.15 -3.00
N GLU A 333 31.82 16.46 -3.54
CA GLU A 333 32.03 15.39 -4.51
C GLU A 333 31.01 15.45 -5.63
N ASN A 334 31.48 15.07 -6.82
CA ASN A 334 30.63 14.71 -7.95
C ASN A 334 30.64 13.20 -8.08
N GLY A 335 29.49 12.62 -8.38
CA GLY A 335 29.33 11.18 -8.42
C GLY A 335 28.25 10.72 -9.38
N PHE A 336 28.23 9.41 -9.57
CA PHE A 336 27.29 8.71 -10.42
C PHE A 336 26.74 7.51 -9.66
N GLU A 337 25.42 7.41 -9.60
CA GLU A 337 24.68 6.31 -9.00
C GLU A 337 23.98 5.53 -10.13
N ALA A 338 24.11 4.21 -10.13
CA ALA A 338 23.37 3.33 -11.05
C ALA A 338 22.74 2.17 -10.28
N ARG A 339 21.54 1.77 -10.69
CA ARG A 339 20.82 0.66 -10.07
C ARG A 339 20.07 -0.18 -11.09
N ALA A 340 20.01 -1.46 -10.78
CA ALA A 340 19.11 -2.42 -11.41
C ALA A 340 18.40 -3.18 -10.30
N ILE A 341 17.08 -3.04 -10.22
CA ILE A 341 16.25 -3.73 -9.23
C ILE A 341 15.25 -4.58 -10.00
N THR A 342 14.95 -5.79 -9.52
CA THR A 342 13.90 -6.63 -10.07
C THR A 342 13.13 -7.29 -8.95
N ASP A 343 11.83 -7.44 -9.13
CA ASP A 343 10.97 -8.22 -8.26
C ASP A 343 10.16 -9.25 -9.05
N GLY A 344 9.66 -10.26 -8.35
CA GLY A 344 8.90 -11.34 -8.96
C GLY A 344 8.49 -12.40 -7.95
N ARG A 345 8.07 -13.57 -8.46
CA ARG A 345 7.60 -14.68 -7.63
C ARG A 345 8.41 -15.94 -7.92
N ILE A 346 8.95 -16.57 -6.88
CA ILE A 346 9.71 -17.83 -6.95
C ILE A 346 9.06 -18.83 -5.99
N ALA A 347 8.59 -19.96 -6.51
CA ALA A 347 7.89 -20.98 -5.74
C ALA A 347 6.74 -20.41 -4.87
N ASN A 348 5.92 -19.51 -5.44
CA ASN A 348 4.84 -18.77 -4.78
C ASN A 348 5.27 -17.81 -3.63
N GLY A 349 6.57 -17.62 -3.41
CA GLY A 349 7.10 -16.56 -2.55
C GLY A 349 7.46 -15.31 -3.35
N PHE A 350 7.44 -14.16 -2.71
CA PHE A 350 7.91 -12.91 -3.28
C PHE A 350 9.44 -12.81 -3.20
N ALA A 351 10.08 -12.47 -4.31
CA ALA A 351 11.52 -12.30 -4.40
C ALA A 351 11.87 -10.91 -4.92
N LYS A 352 12.95 -10.32 -4.41
CA LYS A 352 13.51 -9.06 -4.92
C LYS A 352 15.02 -9.14 -4.96
N LEU A 353 15.61 -8.63 -6.04
CA LEU A 353 17.04 -8.53 -6.24
C LEU A 353 17.40 -7.10 -6.63
N ALA A 354 18.45 -6.55 -6.04
CA ALA A 354 18.98 -5.24 -6.36
C ALA A 354 20.50 -5.31 -6.57
N VAL A 355 20.97 -4.65 -7.61
CA VAL A 355 22.38 -4.35 -7.87
C VAL A 355 22.53 -2.84 -7.86
N LEU A 356 23.39 -2.33 -7.00
CA LEU A 356 23.57 -0.90 -6.73
C LEU A 356 25.03 -0.54 -6.93
N MET A 357 25.28 0.50 -7.72
CA MET A 357 26.60 1.05 -7.99
C MET A 357 26.61 2.53 -7.63
N ASP A 358 27.69 2.99 -7.02
CA ASP A 358 27.94 4.40 -6.73
C ASP A 358 29.41 4.70 -6.93
N SER A 359 29.74 5.78 -7.64
CA SER A 359 31.11 6.28 -7.76
C SER A 359 31.15 7.75 -7.41
N GLY A 360 32.19 8.18 -6.70
CA GLY A 360 32.37 9.57 -6.33
C GLY A 360 33.82 10.01 -6.53
N SER A 361 33.98 11.29 -6.87
CA SER A 361 35.26 11.99 -6.97
C SER A 361 35.25 13.17 -5.99
N PRO A 362 35.75 12.97 -4.76
CA PRO A 362 35.91 14.04 -3.77
C PRO A 362 36.90 15.12 -4.23
N SER A 363 36.68 16.37 -3.82
CA SER A 363 37.55 17.51 -4.14
C SER A 363 38.82 17.57 -3.27
N ASP A 364 38.89 16.83 -2.17
CA ASP A 364 39.93 16.90 -1.14
C ASP A 364 41.18 16.07 -1.49
N ARG A 365 41.80 16.30 -2.66
CA ARG A 365 43.03 15.60 -3.15
C ARG A 365 42.99 14.07 -3.19
N ARG A 366 41.89 13.43 -2.77
CA ARG A 366 41.69 11.98 -2.84
C ARG A 366 41.35 11.57 -4.27
N ASN A 367 41.75 10.37 -4.66
CA ASN A 367 41.29 9.81 -5.93
C ASN A 367 39.80 9.44 -5.85
N SER A 368 39.20 9.17 -7.01
CA SER A 368 37.84 8.65 -7.08
C SER A 368 37.69 7.32 -6.33
N TYR A 369 36.52 7.07 -5.77
CA TYR A 369 36.12 5.77 -5.24
C TYR A 369 34.94 5.20 -6.01
N ARG A 370 34.76 3.87 -5.96
CA ARG A 370 33.52 3.23 -6.43
C ARG A 370 33.05 2.18 -5.43
N ARG A 371 31.74 1.95 -5.41
CA ARG A 371 31.02 1.03 -4.54
C ARG A 371 30.06 0.19 -5.38
N LEU A 372 29.99 -1.08 -5.05
CA LEU A 372 29.04 -2.02 -5.62
C LEU A 372 28.39 -2.79 -4.47
N ALA A 373 27.07 -2.92 -4.49
CA ALA A 373 26.31 -3.74 -3.56
C ALA A 373 25.29 -4.59 -4.32
N ILE A 374 25.08 -5.82 -3.84
CA ILE A 374 24.06 -6.73 -4.32
C ILE A 374 23.23 -7.15 -3.11
N VAL A 375 21.92 -7.03 -3.21
CA VAL A 375 20.98 -7.41 -2.14
C VAL A 375 19.87 -8.25 -2.74
N GLY A 376 19.65 -9.43 -2.17
CA GLY A 376 18.56 -10.33 -2.53
C GLY A 376 17.67 -10.57 -1.32
N GLY A 377 16.36 -10.59 -1.53
CA GLY A 377 15.37 -10.89 -0.50
C GLY A 377 14.37 -11.90 -1.01
N TYR A 378 13.89 -12.76 -0.12
CA TYR A 378 12.83 -13.71 -0.37
C TYR A 378 11.87 -13.75 0.81
N GLN A 379 10.56 -13.76 0.53
CA GLN A 379 9.54 -13.95 1.55
C GLN A 379 8.45 -14.90 1.07
N LYS A 380 8.03 -15.82 1.94
CA LYS A 380 6.96 -16.78 1.67
C LYS A 380 6.16 -17.06 2.92
N GLU A 381 4.84 -17.14 2.76
CA GLU A 381 3.93 -17.70 3.75
C GLU A 381 3.64 -19.16 3.33
N ILE A 382 4.11 -20.12 4.11
CA ILE A 382 3.93 -21.55 3.86
C ILE A 382 2.68 -22.01 4.61
N PRO A 383 1.60 -22.43 3.93
CA PRO A 383 0.41 -22.91 4.61
C PRO A 383 0.71 -24.26 5.29
N ILE A 384 0.36 -24.36 6.58
CA ILE A 384 0.37 -25.65 7.30
C ILE A 384 -1.05 -26.22 7.32
N THR A 385 -2.02 -25.38 7.69
CA THR A 385 -3.44 -25.70 7.77
C THR A 385 -4.27 -24.48 7.31
N LEU A 386 -5.59 -24.63 7.20
CA LEU A 386 -6.49 -23.51 6.88
C LEU A 386 -6.26 -22.34 7.85
N ASN A 387 -6.04 -21.13 7.31
CA ASN A 387 -5.77 -19.90 8.06
C ASN A 387 -4.46 -19.86 8.88
N GLN A 388 -3.58 -20.85 8.74
CA GLN A 388 -2.30 -20.91 9.45
C GLN A 388 -1.13 -21.03 8.48
N THR A 389 -0.25 -20.02 8.52
CA THR A 389 0.94 -19.97 7.68
C THR A 389 2.20 -19.74 8.51
N ILE A 390 3.26 -20.49 8.18
CA ILE A 390 4.63 -20.18 8.62
C ILE A 390 5.18 -19.10 7.68
N GLY A 391 5.49 -17.93 8.22
CA GLY A 391 6.13 -16.88 7.42
C GLY A 391 7.64 -17.02 7.48
N VAL A 392 8.30 -17.13 6.33
CA VAL A 392 9.76 -17.09 6.22
C VAL A 392 10.14 -15.85 5.42
N GLU A 393 11.03 -15.03 5.95
CA GLU A 393 11.63 -13.87 5.28
C GLU A 393 13.16 -13.97 5.41
N ALA A 394 13.86 -13.93 4.28
CA ALA A 394 15.31 -13.99 4.23
C ALA A 394 15.84 -12.83 3.39
N ILE A 395 16.88 -12.16 3.88
CA ILE A 395 17.58 -11.08 3.15
C ILE A 395 19.07 -11.39 3.19
N LEU A 396 19.71 -11.38 2.04
CA LEU A 396 21.14 -11.59 1.86
C LEU A 396 21.70 -10.38 1.12
N GLY A 397 22.90 -9.93 1.51
CA GLY A 397 23.55 -8.87 0.76
C GLY A 397 25.05 -8.88 0.90
N ARG A 398 25.72 -8.32 -0.10
CA ARG A 398 27.18 -8.17 -0.14
C ARG A 398 27.53 -6.86 -0.81
N GLY A 399 28.54 -6.18 -0.30
CA GLY A 399 29.06 -4.97 -0.92
C GLY A 399 30.57 -4.89 -0.88
N ARG A 400 31.14 -4.17 -1.84
CA ARG A 400 32.56 -3.84 -1.91
C ARG A 400 32.74 -2.42 -2.42
N ALA A 401 33.67 -1.71 -1.80
CA ALA A 401 34.14 -0.40 -2.16
C ALA A 401 35.63 -0.47 -2.46
N TRP A 402 36.10 0.36 -3.38
CA TRP A 402 37.48 0.41 -3.83
C TRP A 402 37.88 1.83 -4.24
N GLY A 403 39.19 2.08 -4.33
CA GLY A 403 39.76 3.43 -4.47
C GLY A 403 39.97 4.12 -3.11
N ASP A 404 40.10 5.45 -3.13
CA ASP A 404 40.36 6.26 -1.94
C ASP A 404 39.05 6.61 -1.21
N ILE A 405 38.44 5.59 -0.62
CA ILE A 405 37.08 5.70 -0.05
C ILE A 405 37.09 6.60 1.19
N PRO A 406 36.39 7.75 1.15
CA PRO A 406 36.25 8.62 2.30
C PRO A 406 35.44 7.98 3.41
N GLU A 407 35.64 8.41 4.66
CA GLU A 407 35.06 7.71 5.81
C GLU A 407 33.53 7.70 5.76
N TYR A 408 32.91 8.80 5.31
CA TYR A 408 31.46 8.91 5.11
C TYR A 408 30.89 7.98 4.02
N ALA A 409 31.72 7.49 3.09
CA ALA A 409 31.31 6.59 2.02
C ALA A 409 31.59 5.10 2.32
N ARG A 410 32.20 4.80 3.47
CA ARG A 410 32.42 3.42 3.93
C ARG A 410 31.13 2.75 4.36
N PHE A 411 31.17 1.43 4.45
CA PHE A 411 30.03 0.64 4.88
C PHE A 411 29.98 0.54 6.40
N TYR A 412 28.83 0.88 6.98
CA TYR A 412 28.52 0.72 8.40
C TYR A 412 27.31 -0.18 8.54
N GLY A 413 27.30 -1.10 9.48
CA GLY A 413 26.14 -1.94 9.75
C GLY A 413 25.20 -1.30 10.77
N GLY A 414 24.03 -1.91 10.92
CA GLY A 414 23.02 -1.50 11.88
C GLY A 414 21.61 -1.77 11.37
N ASN A 415 20.63 -1.25 12.08
CA ASN A 415 19.25 -1.26 11.63
C ASN A 415 19.10 -0.44 10.33
N SER A 416 18.20 -0.85 9.43
CA SER A 416 17.92 -0.13 8.18
C SER A 416 16.67 0.73 8.32
N GLY A 417 16.67 1.92 7.73
CA GLY A 417 15.51 2.81 7.70
C GLY A 417 14.39 2.42 6.72
N GLY A 418 14.52 1.31 5.99
CA GLY A 418 13.57 0.87 4.95
C GLY A 418 13.34 -0.64 4.94
N ASN A 419 12.28 -1.06 4.25
CA ASN A 419 11.84 -2.45 4.14
C ASN A 419 12.15 -2.98 2.74
N PHE A 420 13.39 -3.45 2.50
CA PHE A 420 13.85 -3.84 1.16
C PHE A 420 12.84 -4.69 0.37
N LEU A 421 12.26 -5.72 0.99
CA LEU A 421 11.29 -6.61 0.35
C LEU A 421 9.95 -5.93 0.05
N TYR A 422 9.43 -5.12 0.96
CA TYR A 422 8.05 -4.65 0.89
C TYR A 422 7.89 -3.26 0.27
N ASP A 423 8.95 -2.46 0.29
CA ASP A 423 8.95 -1.14 -0.30
C ASP A 423 8.87 -1.25 -1.84
N PRO A 424 8.02 -0.46 -2.52
CA PRO A 424 7.93 -0.48 -3.97
C PRO A 424 9.30 -0.24 -4.64
N ILE A 425 9.48 -0.77 -5.84
CA ILE A 425 10.76 -0.69 -6.57
C ILE A 425 11.23 0.74 -6.90
N ASN A 426 10.30 1.70 -6.86
CA ASN A 426 10.53 3.10 -7.21
C ASN A 426 10.60 4.05 -6.01
N VAL A 427 10.41 3.58 -4.76
CA VAL A 427 10.48 4.49 -3.60
C VAL A 427 11.91 4.81 -3.20
N GLN A 428 12.12 5.98 -2.60
CA GLN A 428 13.47 6.46 -2.28
C GLN A 428 14.30 5.51 -1.39
N SER A 429 13.63 4.77 -0.48
CA SER A 429 14.28 3.81 0.41
C SER A 429 14.89 2.62 -0.31
N THR A 430 14.34 2.20 -1.46
CA THR A 430 14.88 1.12 -2.31
C THR A 430 15.84 1.65 -3.36
N THR A 431 15.65 2.90 -3.78
CA THR A 431 16.43 3.51 -4.85
C THR A 431 17.71 4.21 -4.38
N SER A 432 17.80 4.57 -3.11
CA SER A 432 19.05 5.03 -2.49
C SER A 432 20.04 3.87 -2.30
N PHE A 433 21.34 4.17 -2.38
CA PHE A 433 22.38 3.16 -2.22
C PHE A 433 22.32 2.51 -0.82
N LEU A 434 21.98 1.22 -0.77
CA LEU A 434 21.94 0.41 0.45
C LEU A 434 23.37 0.09 0.91
N GLY A 435 24.00 1.06 1.58
CA GLY A 435 25.42 1.05 1.91
C GLY A 435 25.80 0.27 3.17
N SER A 436 25.00 -0.71 3.60
CA SER A 436 25.12 -1.20 4.97
C SER A 436 24.65 -2.65 5.12
N PRO A 437 25.39 -3.52 5.83
CA PRO A 437 24.83 -4.78 6.26
C PRO A 437 23.72 -4.56 7.30
N LEU A 438 22.57 -5.20 7.09
CA LEU A 438 21.47 -5.17 8.05
C LEU A 438 21.86 -5.98 9.30
N LEU A 439 21.95 -5.30 10.44
CA LEU A 439 22.24 -5.88 11.75
C LEU A 439 21.33 -5.22 12.78
N ARG A 440 20.18 -5.84 13.04
CA ARG A 440 19.08 -5.23 13.80
C ARG A 440 19.38 -5.10 15.29
N SER A 441 20.35 -5.85 15.80
CA SER A 441 20.82 -5.76 17.18
C SER A 441 21.68 -4.53 17.48
N VAL A 442 21.93 -3.68 16.49
CA VAL A 442 22.74 -2.45 16.58
C VAL A 442 21.98 -1.30 15.90
N GLY A 443 22.07 -0.07 16.42
CA GLY A 443 21.42 1.10 15.83
C GLY A 443 21.96 1.45 14.43
N GLN A 444 21.24 2.30 13.70
CA GLN A 444 21.59 2.63 12.32
C GLN A 444 23.01 3.24 12.23
N ASN A 445 23.83 2.74 11.29
CA ASN A 445 25.22 3.18 11.05
C ASN A 445 26.18 3.10 12.25
N GLN A 446 25.90 2.27 13.26
CA GLN A 446 26.76 2.16 14.44
C GLN A 446 27.74 0.99 14.39
N ALA A 447 27.44 -0.06 13.63
CA ALA A 447 28.33 -1.21 13.53
C ALA A 447 29.49 -0.89 12.58
N GLY A 448 30.72 -0.96 13.07
CA GLY A 448 31.92 -0.81 12.28
C GLY A 448 33.13 -1.42 12.97
N VAL A 449 34.31 -1.15 12.46
CA VAL A 449 35.59 -1.63 12.99
C VAL A 449 36.12 -0.66 14.03
N ARG A 450 36.34 -1.11 15.26
CA ARG A 450 36.86 -0.24 16.33
C ARG A 450 38.38 -0.21 16.32
N ARG A 451 38.96 0.98 16.35
CA ARG A 451 40.39 1.15 16.57
C ARG A 451 40.70 1.16 18.07
N ALA A 452 41.98 1.00 18.43
CA ALA A 452 42.45 1.10 19.81
C ALA A 452 42.04 2.43 20.48
N SER A 453 41.92 3.51 19.70
CA SER A 453 41.42 4.82 20.13
C SER A 453 39.92 4.84 20.50
N GLY A 454 39.19 3.74 20.33
CA GLY A 454 37.75 3.67 20.56
C GLY A 454 36.89 4.38 19.51
N THR A 455 37.50 4.87 18.42
CA THR A 455 36.80 5.37 17.23
C THR A 455 36.33 4.19 16.38
N VAL A 456 35.13 4.29 15.83
CA VAL A 456 34.59 3.28 14.91
C VAL A 456 34.82 3.75 13.48
N ARG A 457 35.38 2.87 12.67
CA ARG A 457 35.63 3.06 11.25
C ARG A 457 34.69 2.21 10.43
N GLY A 458 34.22 2.71 9.29
CA GLY A 458 33.47 1.90 8.33
C GLY A 458 34.38 0.90 7.60
N GLY A 459 33.77 -0.15 7.05
CA GLY A 459 34.44 -1.13 6.20
C GLY A 459 34.49 -0.76 4.72
N THR A 460 35.29 -1.49 3.97
CA THR A 460 35.33 -1.43 2.50
C THR A 460 34.67 -2.63 1.84
N SER A 461 34.29 -3.65 2.61
CA SER A 461 33.35 -4.66 2.15
C SER A 461 32.46 -5.11 3.28
N PHE A 462 31.33 -5.69 2.93
CA PHE A 462 30.46 -6.36 3.87
C PHE A 462 29.78 -7.56 3.24
N TRP A 463 29.27 -8.44 4.08
CA TRP A 463 28.17 -9.33 3.74
C TRP A 463 27.21 -9.44 4.92
N HIS A 464 25.96 -9.77 4.64
CA HIS A 464 24.97 -10.07 5.66
C HIS A 464 23.98 -11.14 5.19
N ALA A 465 23.37 -11.78 6.19
CA ALA A 465 22.24 -12.67 6.07
C ALA A 465 21.30 -12.44 7.25
N ASN A 466 20.03 -12.17 6.96
CA ASN A 466 18.97 -11.99 7.94
C ASN A 466 17.88 -13.01 7.67
N LEU A 467 17.36 -13.63 8.72
CA LEU A 467 16.28 -14.58 8.66
C LEU A 467 15.23 -14.21 9.70
N ASN A 468 13.97 -14.19 9.26
CA ASN A 468 12.78 -14.07 10.08
C ASN A 468 11.92 -15.30 9.86
N VAL A 469 11.53 -15.95 10.94
CA VAL A 469 10.59 -17.07 10.91
C VAL A 469 9.45 -16.72 11.85
N THR A 470 8.22 -16.81 11.34
CA THR A 470 7.01 -16.65 12.15
C THR A 470 6.20 -17.93 12.14
N ILE A 471 5.76 -18.34 13.32
CA ILE A 471 4.99 -19.57 13.51
C ILE A 471 3.61 -19.15 14.00
N PRO A 472 2.50 -19.57 13.37
CA PRO A 472 1.17 -19.14 13.79
C PRO A 472 0.76 -19.82 15.09
N ILE A 473 0.08 -19.09 15.98
CA ILE A 473 -0.62 -19.69 17.13
C ILE A 473 -2.08 -19.90 16.71
N PRO A 474 -2.56 -21.16 16.60
CA PRO A 474 -3.92 -21.48 16.14
C PRO A 474 -5.03 -20.71 16.86
N THR A 475 -4.97 -20.66 18.19
CA THR A 475 -5.99 -20.05 19.04
C THR A 475 -6.04 -18.53 18.95
N TRP A 476 -4.97 -17.89 18.44
CA TRP A 476 -4.84 -16.44 18.31
C TRP A 476 -4.86 -15.98 16.86
N SER A 477 -5.36 -16.81 15.96
CA SER A 477 -5.54 -16.50 14.55
C SER A 477 -7.02 -16.63 14.19
N ARG A 478 -7.60 -15.58 13.60
CA ARG A 478 -8.98 -15.61 13.10
C ARG A 478 -8.98 -15.41 11.58
N PRO A 479 -9.64 -16.30 10.81
CA PRO A 479 -9.79 -16.11 9.38
C PRO A 479 -10.44 -14.77 9.06
N LEU A 480 -10.03 -14.15 7.96
CA LEU A 480 -10.70 -12.98 7.42
C LEU A 480 -12.11 -13.32 6.92
N ILE A 481 -12.24 -14.48 6.25
CA ILE A 481 -13.50 -15.02 5.77
C ILE A 481 -13.77 -16.31 6.56
N PRO A 482 -14.65 -16.28 7.59
CA PRO A 482 -14.95 -17.47 8.35
C PRO A 482 -15.62 -18.53 7.48
N ALA A 483 -15.33 -19.80 7.75
CA ALA A 483 -16.09 -20.90 7.18
C ALA A 483 -17.42 -21.05 7.93
N ALA A 484 -18.30 -20.06 7.80
CA ALA A 484 -19.67 -20.19 8.27
C ALA A 484 -20.50 -20.84 7.16
N ASP A 485 -21.17 -21.93 7.49
CA ASP A 485 -22.15 -22.56 6.61
C ASP A 485 -23.45 -21.76 6.70
N GLU A 486 -23.60 -20.76 5.84
CA GLU A 486 -24.91 -20.18 5.57
C GLU A 486 -25.72 -21.21 4.77
N SER A 487 -26.65 -21.89 5.45
CA SER A 487 -27.83 -22.56 4.89
C SER A 487 -27.64 -23.50 3.67
N GLY A 488 -26.52 -24.21 3.60
CA GLY A 488 -26.34 -25.37 2.71
C GLY A 488 -25.52 -25.10 1.44
N THR A 489 -24.42 -25.83 1.31
CA THR A 489 -23.52 -25.98 0.14
C THR A 489 -22.69 -24.77 -0.33
N LEU A 490 -23.07 -23.52 -0.03
CA LEU A 490 -22.36 -22.32 -0.50
C LEU A 490 -21.76 -21.49 0.65
N ASN A 491 -20.58 -21.88 1.09
CA ASN A 491 -19.74 -21.03 1.96
C ASN A 491 -19.30 -19.77 1.17
N LEU A 492 -19.35 -18.59 1.80
CA LEU A 492 -18.89 -17.29 1.26
C LEU A 492 -17.53 -17.37 0.56
N LYS A 493 -16.63 -18.21 1.09
CA LYS A 493 -15.33 -18.52 0.51
C LYS A 493 -15.42 -19.11 -0.91
N ASN A 494 -16.31 -20.09 -1.09
CA ASN A 494 -16.57 -20.72 -2.38
C ASN A 494 -17.31 -19.76 -3.31
N ALA A 495 -18.21 -18.94 -2.79
CA ALA A 495 -18.89 -17.90 -3.56
C ALA A 495 -17.89 -16.89 -4.13
N LEU A 496 -16.95 -16.39 -3.32
CA LEU A 496 -15.90 -15.47 -3.77
C LEU A 496 -15.00 -16.09 -4.86
N LYS A 497 -14.54 -17.32 -4.64
CA LYS A 497 -13.72 -18.04 -5.63
C LYS A 497 -14.48 -18.30 -6.92
N LYS A 498 -15.75 -18.70 -6.82
CA LYS A 498 -16.64 -18.91 -7.97
C LYS A 498 -16.88 -17.60 -8.72
N GLN A 499 -17.09 -16.49 -8.01
CA GLN A 499 -17.28 -15.17 -8.61
C GLN A 499 -16.04 -14.71 -9.38
N VAL A 500 -14.84 -14.91 -8.83
CA VAL A 500 -13.59 -14.60 -9.55
C VAL A 500 -13.41 -15.52 -10.75
N ALA A 501 -13.67 -16.83 -10.62
CA ALA A 501 -13.61 -17.76 -11.75
C ALA A 501 -14.62 -17.41 -12.86
N SER A 502 -15.85 -17.01 -12.50
CA SER A 502 -16.88 -16.57 -13.47
C SER A 502 -16.63 -15.17 -14.01
N GLY A 503 -15.85 -14.34 -13.32
CA GLY A 503 -15.52 -12.98 -13.76
C GLY A 503 -14.66 -12.96 -15.03
N GLN A 504 -13.82 -13.98 -15.23
CA GLN A 504 -12.94 -14.05 -16.41
C GLN A 504 -13.70 -14.08 -17.74
N PRO A 505 -14.64 -15.02 -17.98
CA PRO A 505 -15.40 -15.02 -19.22
C PRO A 505 -16.25 -13.76 -19.39
N LEU A 506 -16.79 -13.20 -18.29
CA LEU A 506 -17.56 -11.95 -18.34
C LEU A 506 -16.68 -10.76 -18.78
N PHE A 507 -15.47 -10.66 -18.27
CA PHE A 507 -14.49 -9.67 -18.70
C PHE A 507 -14.15 -9.82 -20.19
N ILE A 508 -13.87 -11.03 -20.65
CA ILE A 508 -13.60 -11.32 -22.07
C ILE A 508 -14.79 -10.89 -22.94
N ILE A 509 -16.02 -11.22 -22.54
CA ILE A 509 -17.24 -10.85 -23.28
C ILE A 509 -17.44 -9.34 -23.30
N ALA A 510 -17.32 -8.66 -22.16
CA ALA A 510 -17.52 -7.22 -22.04
C ALA A 510 -16.47 -6.44 -22.85
N THR A 511 -15.18 -6.77 -22.71
CA THR A 511 -14.11 -6.11 -23.46
C THR A 511 -14.19 -6.41 -24.96
N ALA A 512 -14.58 -7.64 -25.35
CA ALA A 512 -14.79 -7.96 -26.76
C ALA A 512 -15.92 -7.12 -27.35
N ARG A 513 -17.04 -6.99 -26.63
CA ARG A 513 -18.18 -6.18 -27.04
C ARG A 513 -17.79 -4.71 -27.22
N GLN A 514 -16.99 -4.16 -26.33
CA GLN A 514 -16.50 -2.77 -26.42
C GLN A 514 -15.60 -2.52 -27.65
N ARG A 515 -14.95 -3.55 -28.20
CA ARG A 515 -14.11 -3.44 -29.42
C ARG A 515 -14.89 -3.63 -30.72
N LEU A 516 -16.13 -4.07 -30.65
CA LEU A 516 -16.99 -4.22 -31.82
C LEU A 516 -17.52 -2.87 -32.32
N SER A 517 -17.91 -2.82 -33.59
CA SER A 517 -18.63 -1.67 -34.14
C SER A 517 -19.96 -1.45 -33.40
N LYS A 518 -20.48 -0.22 -33.39
CA LYS A 518 -21.77 0.07 -32.74
C LYS A 518 -22.91 -0.74 -33.35
N GLU A 519 -22.87 -0.93 -34.68
CA GLU A 519 -23.84 -1.75 -35.43
C GLU A 519 -23.80 -3.21 -34.96
N ASP A 520 -22.62 -3.81 -34.86
CA ASP A 520 -22.47 -5.18 -34.34
C ASP A 520 -22.94 -5.28 -32.88
N GLN A 521 -22.68 -4.26 -32.06
CA GLN A 521 -23.12 -4.25 -30.66
C GLN A 521 -24.64 -4.22 -30.51
N GLU A 522 -25.32 -3.53 -31.44
CA GLU A 522 -26.78 -3.42 -31.51
C GLU A 522 -27.40 -4.70 -32.09
N LEU A 523 -26.83 -5.26 -33.15
CA LEU A 523 -27.22 -6.57 -33.67
C LEU A 523 -27.09 -7.67 -32.62
N LEU A 524 -26.02 -7.67 -31.82
CA LEU A 524 -25.86 -8.63 -30.71
C LEU A 524 -26.83 -8.42 -29.54
N ARG A 525 -27.68 -7.37 -29.55
CA ARG A 525 -28.79 -7.24 -28.61
C ARG A 525 -30.06 -7.92 -29.10
N SER A 526 -30.27 -7.97 -30.41
CA SER A 526 -31.45 -8.64 -30.97
C SER A 526 -31.28 -10.15 -30.94
N ASP A 527 -32.26 -10.85 -30.36
CA ASP A 527 -32.33 -12.31 -30.46
C ASP A 527 -32.81 -12.72 -31.85
N GLU A 528 -32.40 -13.91 -32.33
CA GLU A 528 -32.80 -14.39 -33.65
C GLU A 528 -34.33 -14.54 -33.78
N SER A 529 -35.01 -14.85 -32.68
CA SER A 529 -36.47 -14.90 -32.60
C SER A 529 -37.12 -13.53 -32.80
N GLU A 530 -36.54 -12.45 -32.28
CA GLU A 530 -37.08 -11.10 -32.49
C GLU A 530 -37.02 -10.69 -33.96
N ILE A 531 -36.02 -11.17 -34.70
CA ILE A 531 -35.91 -10.93 -36.15
C ILE A 531 -37.00 -11.70 -36.91
N ASP A 532 -37.33 -12.90 -36.46
CA ASP A 532 -38.38 -13.73 -37.07
C ASP A 532 -39.79 -13.19 -36.78
N ASP A 533 -40.01 -12.66 -35.59
CA ASP A 533 -41.31 -12.13 -35.14
C ASP A 533 -41.60 -10.70 -35.64
N ASP A 534 -40.58 -9.98 -36.13
CA ASP A 534 -40.76 -8.64 -36.68
C ASP A 534 -41.56 -8.68 -37.99
N SER A 535 -42.86 -8.35 -37.91
CA SER A 535 -43.77 -8.33 -39.06
C SER A 535 -43.50 -7.20 -40.04
N SER A 536 -42.66 -6.22 -39.67
CA SER A 536 -42.31 -5.09 -40.54
C SER A 536 -41.25 -5.42 -41.59
N LEU A 537 -40.52 -6.55 -41.42
CA LEU A 537 -39.44 -6.97 -42.31
C LEU A 537 -39.91 -8.01 -43.34
N THR A 538 -39.52 -7.83 -44.60
CA THR A 538 -39.68 -8.85 -45.66
C THR A 538 -38.78 -10.07 -45.39
N GLN A 539 -39.12 -11.23 -45.97
CA GLN A 539 -38.29 -12.45 -45.81
C GLN A 539 -36.83 -12.23 -46.22
N ALA A 540 -36.57 -11.48 -47.29
CA ALA A 540 -35.22 -11.14 -47.74
C ALA A 540 -34.48 -10.25 -46.70
N GLN A 541 -35.17 -9.27 -46.10
CA GLN A 541 -34.59 -8.45 -45.03
C GLN A 541 -34.31 -9.25 -43.77
N LYS A 542 -35.19 -10.19 -43.39
CA LYS A 542 -34.95 -11.12 -42.28
C LYS A 542 -33.70 -11.97 -42.52
N GLN A 543 -33.54 -12.53 -43.73
CA GLN A 543 -32.35 -13.29 -44.10
C GLN A 543 -31.07 -12.44 -44.05
N ALA A 544 -31.12 -11.20 -44.57
CA ALA A 544 -29.98 -10.28 -44.51
C ALA A 544 -29.60 -9.93 -43.06
N LYS A 545 -30.58 -9.61 -42.20
CA LYS A 545 -30.35 -9.28 -40.78
C LYS A 545 -29.80 -10.49 -40.00
N LYS A 546 -30.28 -11.71 -40.29
CA LYS A 546 -29.71 -12.95 -39.74
C LYS A 546 -28.26 -13.19 -40.18
N GLN A 547 -27.94 -12.89 -41.45
CA GLN A 547 -26.56 -12.99 -41.94
C GLN A 547 -25.64 -11.97 -41.26
N GLN A 548 -26.12 -10.74 -41.07
CA GLN A 548 -25.41 -9.71 -40.30
C GLN A 548 -25.22 -10.13 -38.83
N LEU A 549 -26.24 -10.69 -38.18
CA LEU A 549 -26.14 -11.22 -36.82
C LEU A 549 -25.06 -12.32 -36.72
N LYS A 550 -25.02 -13.26 -37.68
CA LYS A 550 -23.98 -14.29 -37.74
C LYS A 550 -22.57 -13.69 -37.92
N GLN A 551 -22.43 -12.69 -38.77
CA GLN A 551 -21.17 -11.96 -38.95
C GLN A 551 -20.74 -11.25 -37.67
N ALA A 552 -21.67 -10.58 -36.98
CA ALA A 552 -21.42 -9.92 -35.70
C ALA A 552 -21.02 -10.93 -34.60
N GLN A 553 -21.65 -12.11 -34.57
CA GLN A 553 -21.28 -13.21 -33.65
C GLN A 553 -19.88 -13.76 -33.94
N GLU A 554 -19.51 -13.93 -35.21
CA GLU A 554 -18.16 -14.34 -35.59
C GLU A 554 -17.11 -13.28 -35.25
N ALA A 555 -17.42 -12.00 -35.50
CA ALA A 555 -16.57 -10.88 -35.11
C ALA A 555 -16.36 -10.86 -33.59
N ALA A 556 -17.43 -11.04 -32.81
CA ALA A 556 -17.35 -11.15 -31.36
C ALA A 556 -16.48 -12.33 -30.93
N ARG A 557 -16.60 -13.49 -31.58
CA ARG A 557 -15.75 -14.67 -31.28
C ARG A 557 -14.26 -14.36 -31.54
N ARG A 558 -13.94 -13.74 -32.67
CA ARG A 558 -12.57 -13.34 -33.02
C ARG A 558 -11.99 -12.35 -32.01
N GLU A 559 -12.78 -11.36 -31.57
CA GLU A 559 -12.32 -10.41 -30.54
C GLU A 559 -12.12 -11.09 -29.16
N ARG A 560 -13.01 -12.02 -28.78
CA ARG A 560 -12.84 -12.81 -27.55
C ARG A 560 -11.54 -13.64 -27.58
N GLU A 561 -11.23 -14.28 -28.70
CA GLU A 561 -9.98 -15.04 -28.89
C GLU A 561 -8.74 -14.15 -28.79
N LYS A 562 -8.79 -12.92 -29.32
CA LYS A 562 -7.70 -11.94 -29.17
C LYS A 562 -7.51 -11.46 -27.72
N ILE A 563 -8.59 -11.34 -26.95
CA ILE A 563 -8.56 -10.84 -25.56
C ILE A 563 -8.18 -11.95 -24.56
N LYS A 564 -8.52 -13.20 -24.86
CA LYS A 564 -8.33 -14.34 -23.96
C LYS A 564 -6.91 -14.45 -23.37
N PRO A 565 -5.80 -14.31 -24.13
CA PRO A 565 -4.44 -14.36 -23.57
C PRO A 565 -4.16 -13.25 -22.55
N GLU A 566 -4.72 -12.06 -22.77
CA GLU A 566 -4.61 -10.93 -21.85
C GLU A 566 -5.44 -11.18 -20.57
N ALA A 567 -6.67 -11.67 -20.72
CA ALA A 567 -7.51 -12.05 -19.59
C ALA A 567 -6.88 -13.19 -18.77
N ASP A 568 -6.35 -14.23 -19.41
CA ASP A 568 -5.62 -15.33 -18.76
C ASP A 568 -4.40 -14.82 -17.99
N ARG A 569 -3.69 -13.82 -18.52
CA ARG A 569 -2.58 -13.16 -17.81
C ARG A 569 -3.08 -12.42 -16.56
N VAL A 570 -4.14 -11.63 -16.68
CA VAL A 570 -4.73 -10.88 -15.56
C VAL A 570 -5.25 -11.83 -14.47
N TRP A 571 -5.95 -12.91 -14.86
CA TRP A 571 -6.48 -13.88 -13.91
C TRP A 571 -5.42 -14.76 -13.26
N ARG A 572 -4.26 -14.97 -13.90
CA ARG A 572 -3.08 -15.57 -13.25
C ARG A 572 -2.54 -14.70 -12.12
N GLU A 573 -2.74 -13.38 -12.16
CA GLU A 573 -2.37 -12.46 -11.08
C GLU A 573 -3.47 -12.40 -10.01
N ILE A 574 -4.75 -12.31 -10.39
CA ILE A 574 -5.89 -12.18 -9.47
C ILE A 574 -6.16 -13.48 -8.69
N THR A 575 -6.22 -14.63 -9.37
CA THR A 575 -6.70 -15.89 -8.78
C THR A 575 -5.88 -16.34 -7.56
N PRO A 576 -4.53 -16.34 -7.59
CA PRO A 576 -3.75 -16.69 -6.41
C PRO A 576 -3.98 -15.75 -5.23
N VAL A 577 -4.24 -14.46 -5.49
CA VAL A 577 -4.52 -13.46 -4.45
C VAL A 577 -5.88 -13.70 -3.83
N THR A 578 -6.92 -13.90 -4.65
CA THR A 578 -8.25 -14.25 -4.16
C THR A 578 -8.22 -15.53 -3.35
N ASN A 579 -7.51 -16.57 -3.83
CA ASN A 579 -7.35 -17.81 -3.09
C ASN A 579 -6.62 -17.55 -1.77
N PHE A 580 -5.55 -16.76 -1.75
CA PHE A 580 -4.86 -16.41 -0.51
C PHE A 580 -5.77 -15.67 0.47
N ILE A 581 -6.52 -14.67 0.02
CA ILE A 581 -7.47 -13.91 0.85
C ILE A 581 -8.56 -14.84 1.42
N ALA A 582 -9.07 -15.75 0.58
CA ALA A 582 -10.15 -16.66 0.93
C ALA A 582 -9.70 -17.83 1.82
N ASP A 583 -8.46 -18.31 1.67
CA ASP A 583 -7.96 -19.51 2.34
C ASP A 583 -7.05 -19.23 3.56
N TYR A 584 -6.31 -18.12 3.53
CA TYR A 584 -5.16 -17.90 4.41
C TYR A 584 -5.10 -16.52 5.05
N ALA A 585 -5.79 -15.52 4.50
CA ALA A 585 -5.82 -14.21 5.14
C ALA A 585 -6.57 -14.29 6.47
N ASN A 586 -5.98 -13.65 7.47
CA ASN A 586 -6.53 -13.57 8.81
C ASN A 586 -7.04 -12.16 9.06
N LEU A 587 -8.20 -12.03 9.70
CA LEU A 587 -8.66 -10.75 10.25
C LEU A 587 -7.61 -10.23 11.24
N TYR A 588 -7.17 -11.12 12.14
CA TYR A 588 -5.97 -10.91 12.93
C TYR A 588 -5.24 -12.24 13.17
N SER A 589 -3.92 -12.19 13.31
CA SER A 589 -3.12 -13.32 13.78
C SER A 589 -1.95 -12.86 14.64
N VAL A 590 -1.69 -13.57 15.73
CA VAL A 590 -0.50 -13.37 16.56
C VAL A 590 0.46 -14.54 16.31
N LYS A 591 1.68 -14.22 15.89
CA LYS A 591 2.72 -15.20 15.56
C LYS A 591 3.99 -14.90 16.36
N PRO A 592 4.54 -15.85 17.13
CA PRO A 592 5.93 -15.76 17.59
C PRO A 592 6.86 -15.53 16.41
N LEU A 593 7.80 -14.60 16.59
CA LEU A 593 8.79 -14.21 15.61
C LEU A 593 10.17 -14.62 16.12
N LEU A 594 10.89 -15.39 15.31
CA LEU A 594 12.30 -15.71 15.49
C LEU A 594 13.12 -14.89 14.50
N MET A 595 14.17 -14.25 15.00
CA MET A 595 15.03 -13.38 14.21
C MET A 595 16.47 -13.85 14.35
N PHE A 596 17.17 -13.92 13.22
CA PHE A 596 18.59 -14.23 13.17
C PHE A 596 19.29 -13.28 12.21
N ASP A 597 20.41 -12.74 12.66
CA ASP A 597 21.27 -11.88 11.86
C ASP A 597 22.71 -12.42 11.88
N ALA A 598 23.33 -12.48 10.72
CA ALA A 598 24.75 -12.71 10.54
C ALA A 598 25.31 -11.62 9.63
N ALA A 599 26.33 -10.88 10.08
CA ALA A 599 26.91 -9.83 9.27
C ALA A 599 28.41 -9.66 9.52
N ARG A 600 29.16 -9.31 8.48
CA ARG A 600 30.59 -8.98 8.59
C ARG A 600 30.88 -7.69 7.83
N ILE A 601 31.81 -6.92 8.39
CA ILE A 601 32.32 -5.68 7.81
C ILE A 601 33.84 -5.81 7.80
N ASP A 602 34.45 -5.78 6.62
CA ASP A 602 35.89 -5.92 6.46
C ASP A 602 36.56 -4.56 6.23
N VAL A 603 37.78 -4.41 6.75
CA VAL A 603 38.68 -3.28 6.49
C VAL A 603 39.95 -3.81 5.80
N PRO A 604 40.48 -3.12 4.78
CA PRO A 604 41.72 -3.54 4.11
C PRO A 604 42.90 -3.49 5.09
N GLY A 605 43.78 -4.49 5.00
CA GLY A 605 45.00 -4.56 5.81
C GLY A 605 44.83 -5.21 7.20
N GLU A 606 43.60 -5.53 7.62
CA GLU A 606 43.40 -6.37 8.80
C GLU A 606 43.37 -7.86 8.43
N THR A 607 44.09 -8.69 9.20
CA THR A 607 44.14 -10.14 9.01
C THR A 607 42.79 -10.80 9.26
N LEU A 608 42.48 -11.85 8.51
CA LEU A 608 41.28 -12.67 8.75
C LEU A 608 41.37 -13.24 10.18
N GLY A 609 40.39 -12.95 11.03
CA GLY A 609 40.41 -13.37 12.44
C GLY A 609 40.80 -12.27 13.43
N SER A 610 41.21 -11.08 12.96
CA SER A 610 41.28 -9.87 13.79
C SER A 610 39.97 -9.70 14.57
N PRO A 611 40.00 -9.31 15.86
CA PRO A 611 38.80 -9.05 16.67
C PRO A 611 37.80 -8.08 16.02
N ASN A 612 38.33 -7.23 15.13
CA ASN A 612 37.62 -6.22 14.37
C ASN A 612 36.97 -6.77 13.09
N ASN A 613 37.55 -7.81 12.48
CA ASN A 613 37.07 -8.43 11.26
C ASN A 613 36.33 -9.77 11.52
N ARG A 614 35.50 -9.78 12.55
CA ARG A 614 34.70 -10.95 12.94
C ARG A 614 33.27 -10.88 12.42
N THR A 615 32.71 -12.03 12.05
CA THR A 615 31.28 -12.17 11.81
C THR A 615 30.53 -11.89 13.11
N ARG A 616 29.58 -10.96 13.03
CA ARG A 616 28.62 -10.63 14.07
C ARG A 616 27.42 -11.54 13.93
N PHE A 617 26.95 -12.08 15.04
CA PHE A 617 25.75 -12.90 15.12
C PHE A 617 24.81 -12.28 16.14
N ALA A 618 23.54 -12.18 15.77
CA ALA A 618 22.47 -11.85 16.69
C ALA A 618 21.32 -12.84 16.53
N ILE A 619 20.71 -13.20 17.65
CA ILE A 619 19.51 -14.02 17.70
C ILE A 619 18.48 -13.33 18.58
N GLY A 620 17.23 -13.38 18.17
CA GLY A 620 16.17 -12.69 18.86
C GLY A 620 14.83 -13.38 18.73
N GLY A 621 13.94 -12.93 19.59
CA GLY A 621 12.54 -13.33 19.61
C GLY A 621 11.65 -12.10 19.60
N GLY A 622 10.40 -12.29 19.20
CA GLY A 622 9.41 -11.24 19.17
C GLY A 622 8.01 -11.79 18.93
N LEU A 623 7.10 -10.86 18.66
CA LEU A 623 5.73 -11.12 18.24
C LEU A 623 5.47 -10.36 16.94
N GLN A 624 4.84 -11.04 16.00
CA GLN A 624 4.21 -10.45 14.84
C GLN A 624 2.70 -10.47 15.04
N LEU A 625 2.09 -9.29 15.15
CA LEU A 625 0.64 -9.11 15.05
C LEU A 625 0.32 -8.76 13.60
N THR A 626 -0.44 -9.61 12.94
CA THR A 626 -0.98 -9.32 11.61
C THR A 626 -2.44 -8.91 11.75
N VAL A 627 -2.85 -7.78 11.19
CA VAL A 627 -4.26 -7.36 11.10
C VAL A 627 -4.59 -7.16 9.62
N VAL A 628 -5.37 -8.07 9.06
CA VAL A 628 -5.65 -8.17 7.62
C VAL A 628 -4.37 -8.33 6.78
N VAL A 629 -3.71 -7.21 6.44
CA VAL A 629 -2.48 -7.14 5.62
C VAL A 629 -1.37 -6.30 6.27
N ALA A 630 -1.63 -5.70 7.43
CA ALA A 630 -0.62 -5.01 8.25
C ALA A 630 0.07 -6.04 9.12
N LYS A 631 1.40 -6.07 9.08
CA LYS A 631 2.25 -6.81 10.00
C LYS A 631 2.95 -5.83 10.92
N PHE A 632 2.58 -5.89 12.18
CA PHE A 632 3.30 -5.22 13.25
C PHE A 632 4.23 -6.24 13.91
N GLU A 633 5.52 -6.04 13.78
CA GLU A 633 6.55 -6.86 14.40
C GLU A 633 7.20 -6.09 15.53
N VAL A 634 7.28 -6.71 16.70
CA VAL A 634 8.03 -6.19 17.85
C VAL A 634 8.89 -7.31 18.41
N GLY A 635 10.15 -7.02 18.71
CA GLY A 635 11.04 -8.01 19.28
C GLY A 635 12.35 -7.43 19.80
N TYR A 636 13.20 -8.32 20.29
CA TYR A 636 14.53 -7.98 20.78
C TYR A 636 15.54 -8.95 20.19
N LEU A 637 16.62 -8.43 19.60
CA LEU A 637 17.75 -9.24 19.16
C LEU A 637 18.91 -9.08 20.13
N HIS A 638 19.43 -10.20 20.63
CA HIS A 638 20.63 -10.28 21.42
C HIS A 638 21.85 -10.60 20.54
N SER A 639 22.90 -9.80 20.65
CA SER A 639 24.16 -10.01 19.92
C SER A 639 24.99 -11.11 20.58
N VAL A 640 24.87 -12.35 20.11
CA VAL A 640 25.62 -13.53 20.58
C VAL A 640 27.12 -13.36 20.34
N ARG A 641 27.48 -12.85 19.16
CA ARG A 641 28.86 -12.49 18.80
C ARG A 641 28.85 -11.06 18.28
N ARG A 642 29.37 -10.13 19.08
CA ARG A 642 29.37 -8.68 18.81
C ARG A 642 30.79 -8.17 18.65
N ALA A 643 31.12 -7.10 17.93
CA ALA A 643 32.47 -6.50 17.97
C ALA A 643 32.73 -5.77 19.31
N PRO A 644 33.99 -5.50 19.71
CA PRO A 644 34.25 -4.79 20.95
C PRO A 644 33.47 -3.48 21.01
N GLY A 645 32.67 -3.31 22.06
CA GLY A 645 31.84 -2.13 22.29
C GLY A 645 30.56 -2.02 21.47
N ASP A 646 30.29 -2.92 20.52
CA ASP A 646 28.94 -3.08 19.97
C ASP A 646 27.97 -3.39 21.12
N ASP A 647 26.73 -2.95 20.96
CA ASP A 647 25.69 -3.20 21.96
C ASP A 647 25.40 -4.70 22.14
N ARG A 648 24.86 -5.04 23.32
CA ARG A 648 24.44 -6.41 23.64
C ARG A 648 23.18 -6.82 22.89
N GLY A 649 22.44 -5.88 22.34
CA GLY A 649 21.21 -6.13 21.63
C GLY A 649 20.38 -4.87 21.48
N ASN A 650 19.29 -4.97 20.74
CA ASN A 650 18.43 -3.84 20.41
C ASN A 650 16.97 -4.30 20.29
N PHE A 651 16.06 -3.39 20.63
CA PHE A 651 14.64 -3.57 20.35
C PHE A 651 14.37 -3.22 18.90
N VAL A 652 13.52 -4.01 18.26
CA VAL A 652 13.09 -3.81 16.88
C VAL A 652 11.59 -3.69 16.89
N MET A 653 11.09 -2.63 16.26
CA MET A 653 9.68 -2.44 15.97
C MET A 653 9.54 -2.09 14.50
N ARG A 654 8.64 -2.78 13.81
CA ARG A 654 8.47 -2.64 12.37
C ARG A 654 7.00 -2.78 12.01
N LEU A 655 6.47 -1.82 11.26
CA LEU A 655 5.17 -1.93 10.61
C LEU A 655 5.39 -2.15 9.12
N VAL A 656 4.93 -3.29 8.62
CA VAL A 656 5.03 -3.70 7.22
C VAL A 656 3.64 -3.91 6.66
N PHE A 657 3.44 -3.55 5.41
CA PHE A 657 2.24 -3.92 4.66
C PHE A 657 2.62 -5.02 3.69
N GLN A 658 2.00 -6.19 3.82
CA GLN A 658 2.23 -7.26 2.85
C GLN A 658 1.68 -6.82 1.50
N ASN A 659 2.56 -6.79 0.49
CA ASN A 659 2.08 -6.65 -0.86
C ASN A 659 1.35 -7.94 -1.25
N LEU A 660 0.04 -7.85 -1.44
CA LEU A 660 -0.76 -8.97 -1.93
C LEU A 660 -0.56 -9.17 -3.44
N PHE A 661 -0.03 -8.18 -4.17
CA PHE A 661 -0.01 -8.11 -5.63
C PHE A 661 1.40 -8.24 -6.21
#